data_AF-A0AAV8YFB3-F1
#
_entry.id   AF-A0AAV8YFB3-F1
#
_cell.length_a   1.000
_cell.length_b   1.000
_cell.length_c   1.000
_cell.angle_alpha   90.00
_cell.angle_beta   90.00
_cell.angle_gamma   90.00
#
_symmetry.space_group_name_H-M   'P 1'
#
loop_
_entity.id
_entity.type
_entity.pdbx_description
1 polymer ?
#
loop_
_entity_poly.entity_id
_entity_poly.type
_entity_poly.pdbx_seq_one_letter_code
_entity_poly.pdbx_strand_id
1 'polypeptide(L)'
;MFEATLDPASKQYASLQLSIKPKSKEANGHRPKNSVFFVCTQLFVLPLVLILYFLSGLAKFLKSKLILRRIPCPPCHWLLGNLTADLWHKPDHQRDWGKILHLFLFSNDRQSMSLLGKHLQGSSWAANCVCDLKFRCTLCGWRGLRQHSTPKNGRLNDIYKRVRSSIQGASDRMKDTIPVKLQSSWEDLYEVITRINDSSLPNPEVTKRETKGGPLQLFVDTENLGPLFLTPKINLLDELFCIIRKNSREYWPIYRFEAFHMTTVNFLHPCDIEIILSSMIHMRKSGIYSMLKRWLGEGLLTSTGKKWQTRRKILTPAFHFNILQEFLKVFNEETEKLVKQIEENCKEPFIDVVPIITQMTLQSIGETAMGLGQIDKATQEKYKDSIFKIAQLILTQITRPWYRVPYVYCFSKLKEEELKTTEYLHSFAYRVIRNRENVLSKVYNDDFKNNEKVSYSRRKVVRMLDLLLMSKMGGSDIDLEGIREEVDTFMFEGHDTTSMAITYLLLLLANNQDIQGTVAQEITNVVGTGTPTYDDLQELKYTERVIKEALRLYPSVPFISRVAGEDFTTYTGYFIPKGTVLNIHIYDLHRDPEVYPDPEKFDPDRFLPENCKRHPFAYIPFSAGPRNCIGQRYAILELKAVLCGILRKFFMEPVDKPSDMSFHCDMVLRPRTAVRIKFVPK
;
A
#
# COMPACT_ATOMS: atom_id res chain seq x y z
N MET A 1 -51.49 13.45 -11.05
CA MET A 1 -52.68 12.79 -10.47
C MET A 1 -52.22 12.10 -9.20
N PHE A 2 -52.95 12.29 -8.10
CA PHE A 2 -52.54 12.11 -6.70
C PHE A 2 -51.51 13.11 -6.15
N GLU A 3 -52.06 13.99 -5.30
CA GLU A 3 -51.42 14.97 -4.43
C GLU A 3 -51.45 14.49 -2.97
N ALA A 4 -50.58 15.05 -2.13
CA ALA A 4 -50.81 15.33 -0.70
C ALA A 4 -49.66 16.23 -0.20
N THR A 5 -49.74 17.55 -0.39
CA THR A 5 -50.19 18.57 0.60
C THR A 5 -49.27 18.77 1.82
N LEU A 6 -48.70 19.97 1.89
CA LEU A 6 -48.08 20.60 3.07
C LEU A 6 -49.15 21.40 3.84
N ASP A 7 -49.06 21.47 5.19
CA ASP A 7 -49.07 22.74 5.95
C ASP A 7 -48.72 22.52 7.45
N PRO A 8 -48.41 23.56 8.26
CA PRO A 8 -47.57 23.43 9.47
C PRO A 8 -48.16 24.08 10.75
N ALA A 9 -47.28 24.41 11.72
CA ALA A 9 -47.50 25.27 12.90
C ALA A 9 -48.35 24.68 14.06
N SER A 10 -48.13 25.00 15.36
CA SER A 10 -46.99 25.65 16.07
C SER A 10 -47.17 25.55 17.61
N LYS A 11 -46.13 25.91 18.40
CA LYS A 11 -46.12 26.27 19.86
C LYS A 11 -46.25 25.11 20.87
N GLN A 12 -45.67 25.14 22.09
CA GLN A 12 -44.63 25.98 22.75
C GLN A 12 -44.13 25.31 24.08
N TYR A 13 -43.13 25.93 24.73
CA TYR A 13 -42.61 25.69 26.12
C TYR A 13 -41.69 24.45 26.32
N ALA A 14 -40.60 24.51 27.10
CA ALA A 14 -39.87 25.66 27.66
C ALA A 14 -38.41 25.29 28.04
N SER A 15 -37.57 26.31 28.18
CA SER A 15 -36.18 26.27 28.63
C SER A 15 -36.01 25.95 30.12
N LEU A 16 -34.92 25.26 30.48
CA LEU A 16 -34.38 25.24 31.84
C LEU A 16 -32.83 25.20 31.82
N GLN A 17 -32.22 26.38 31.77
CA GLN A 17 -30.89 26.60 32.35
C GLN A 17 -31.08 27.03 33.81
N LEU A 18 -30.27 26.51 34.73
CA LEU A 18 -29.98 27.21 35.99
C LEU A 18 -28.61 26.79 36.51
N SER A 19 -27.73 27.79 36.65
CA SER A 19 -26.45 27.72 37.38
C SER A 19 -26.67 28.25 38.79
N ILE A 20 -25.99 27.70 39.81
CA ILE A 20 -25.71 28.40 41.08
C ILE A 20 -24.44 27.84 41.75
N LYS A 21 -23.78 28.71 42.53
CA LYS A 21 -22.42 28.62 43.10
C LYS A 21 -22.42 28.10 44.57
N PRO A 22 -21.26 27.97 45.27
CA PRO A 22 -21.10 27.01 46.38
C PRO A 22 -21.46 27.53 47.78
N LYS A 23 -21.55 26.62 48.75
CA LYS A 23 -21.48 26.86 50.21
C LYS A 23 -20.60 25.82 50.92
N SER A 24 -20.13 26.15 52.12
CA SER A 24 -19.06 25.48 52.86
C SER A 24 -19.43 25.17 54.32
N LYS A 25 -18.62 24.29 54.97
CA LYS A 25 -18.60 23.94 56.42
C LYS A 25 -19.84 23.14 56.92
N GLU A 26 -19.79 22.23 57.90
CA GLU A 26 -18.75 21.48 58.67
C GLU A 26 -19.49 20.32 59.42
N ALA A 27 -18.93 19.20 59.94
CA ALA A 27 -17.57 18.67 60.08
C ALA A 27 -17.56 17.10 60.14
N ASN A 28 -16.87 16.50 61.13
CA ASN A 28 -16.93 15.12 61.66
C ASN A 28 -16.73 13.88 60.74
N GLY A 29 -15.49 13.72 60.29
CA GLY A 29 -14.61 12.69 60.87
C GLY A 29 -14.85 11.20 60.56
N HIS A 30 -14.17 10.70 59.51
CA HIS A 30 -13.26 9.53 59.56
C HIS A 30 -12.42 9.49 58.25
N ARG A 31 -11.11 9.24 58.33
CA ARG A 31 -10.22 9.11 57.15
C ARG A 31 -9.80 7.66 56.95
N PRO A 32 -9.95 7.10 55.74
CA PRO A 32 -9.07 6.05 55.24
C PRO A 32 -8.04 6.64 54.27
N LYS A 33 -6.80 6.84 54.72
CA LYS A 33 -5.65 6.88 53.81
C LYS A 33 -5.41 5.43 53.36
N ASN A 34 -5.73 5.05 52.11
CA ASN A 34 -5.13 3.90 51.37
C ASN A 34 -5.75 3.62 49.98
N SER A 35 -6.01 4.64 49.16
CA SER A 35 -6.57 4.46 47.79
C SER A 35 -5.70 5.02 46.65
N VAL A 36 -4.71 5.88 46.94
CA VAL A 36 -3.84 6.49 45.90
C VAL A 36 -2.59 5.64 45.61
N PHE A 37 -2.08 4.88 46.60
CA PHE A 37 -0.84 4.11 46.45
C PHE A 37 -0.99 2.83 45.60
N PHE A 38 -2.21 2.28 45.52
CA PHE A 38 -2.51 1.03 44.81
C PHE A 38 -2.64 1.21 43.28
N VAL A 39 -3.00 2.43 42.83
CA VAL A 39 -3.19 2.74 41.40
C VAL A 39 -1.84 2.99 40.71
N CYS A 40 -0.89 3.67 41.38
CA CYS A 40 0.44 3.93 40.82
C CYS A 40 1.30 2.67 40.65
N THR A 41 1.13 1.65 41.51
CA THR A 41 1.90 0.41 41.44
C THR A 41 1.51 -0.46 40.24
N GLN A 42 0.22 -0.53 39.87
CA GLN A 42 -0.21 -1.31 38.70
C GLN A 42 0.12 -0.64 37.36
N LEU A 43 0.09 0.70 37.27
CA LEU A 43 0.30 1.42 36.01
C LEU A 43 1.77 1.51 35.57
N PHE A 44 2.74 1.46 36.49
CA PHE A 44 4.17 1.60 36.16
C PHE A 44 5.02 0.35 36.40
N VAL A 45 4.71 -0.49 37.41
CA VAL A 45 5.57 -1.63 37.74
C VAL A 45 5.33 -2.82 36.80
N LEU A 46 4.08 -3.12 36.44
CA LEU A 46 3.77 -4.23 35.53
C LEU A 46 4.43 -4.09 34.14
N PRO A 47 4.35 -2.92 33.46
CA PRO A 47 5.05 -2.70 32.20
C PRO A 47 6.57 -2.83 32.34
N LEU A 48 7.16 -2.30 33.42
CA LEU A 48 8.60 -2.42 33.65
C LEU A 48 9.03 -3.88 33.86
N VAL A 49 8.27 -4.64 34.65
CA VAL A 49 8.53 -6.07 34.88
C VAL A 49 8.38 -6.89 33.60
N LEU A 50 7.36 -6.60 32.77
CA LEU A 50 7.20 -7.26 31.47
C LEU A 50 8.32 -6.90 30.48
N ILE A 51 8.77 -5.63 30.45
CA ILE A 51 9.91 -5.19 29.64
C ILE A 51 11.20 -5.88 30.12
N LEU A 52 11.44 -5.96 31.44
CA LEU A 52 12.58 -6.66 32.02
C LEU A 52 12.52 -8.17 31.77
N TYR A 53 11.34 -8.79 31.83
CA TYR A 53 11.15 -10.19 31.46
C TYR A 53 11.46 -10.42 29.97
N PHE A 54 10.94 -9.57 29.09
CA PHE A 54 11.18 -9.64 27.65
C PHE A 54 12.66 -9.42 27.31
N LEU A 55 13.31 -8.44 27.94
CA LEU A 55 14.76 -8.21 27.81
C LEU A 55 15.59 -9.37 28.39
N SER A 56 15.15 -10.01 29.47
CA SER A 56 15.82 -11.21 30.02
C SER A 56 15.67 -12.42 29.10
N GLY A 57 14.49 -12.59 28.48
CA GLY A 57 14.21 -13.61 27.47
C GLY A 57 15.02 -13.39 26.21
N LEU A 58 15.07 -12.15 25.72
CA LEU A 58 15.89 -11.73 24.58
C LEU A 58 17.39 -11.93 24.88
N ALA A 59 17.86 -11.59 26.09
CA ALA A 59 19.24 -11.80 26.50
C ALA A 59 19.61 -13.29 26.63
N LYS A 60 18.69 -14.14 27.13
CA LYS A 60 18.86 -15.60 27.14
C LYS A 60 18.86 -16.18 25.73
N PHE A 61 17.95 -15.74 24.87
CA PHE A 61 17.85 -16.16 23.46
C PHE A 61 19.12 -15.77 22.68
N LEU A 62 19.57 -14.52 22.80
CA LEU A 62 20.81 -14.05 22.19
C LEU A 62 22.04 -14.78 22.74
N LYS A 63 22.13 -15.03 24.06
CA LYS A 63 23.21 -15.88 24.63
C LYS A 63 23.17 -17.33 24.14
N SER A 64 21.98 -17.87 23.81
CA SER A 64 21.84 -19.25 23.33
C SER A 64 22.21 -19.43 21.84
N LYS A 65 22.12 -18.36 21.03
CA LYS A 65 22.38 -18.42 19.57
C LYS A 65 23.60 -17.64 19.08
N LEU A 66 24.23 -16.79 19.90
CA LEU A 66 25.42 -16.02 19.51
C LEU A 66 26.61 -16.26 20.45
N ILE A 67 27.70 -16.80 19.89
CA ILE A 67 29.02 -16.84 20.52
C ILE A 67 29.63 -15.43 20.52
N LEU A 68 29.15 -14.57 21.43
CA LEU A 68 29.72 -13.24 21.64
C LEU A 68 31.03 -13.34 22.43
N ARG A 69 32.15 -13.43 21.71
CA ARG A 69 33.48 -13.17 22.27
C ARG A 69 33.56 -11.71 22.76
N ARG A 70 34.09 -11.52 23.97
CA ARG A 70 34.42 -10.18 24.52
C ARG A 70 35.38 -9.43 23.59
N ILE A 71 34.99 -8.24 23.14
CA ILE A 71 35.89 -7.17 22.69
C ILE A 71 35.33 -5.86 23.27
N PRO A 72 36.13 -5.04 23.98
CA PRO A 72 35.67 -3.75 24.49
C PRO A 72 35.61 -2.70 23.37
N CYS A 73 34.59 -1.84 23.38
CA CYS A 73 34.51 -0.68 22.51
C CYS A 73 34.25 0.59 23.37
N PRO A 74 35.00 1.71 23.20
CA PRO A 74 34.96 2.81 24.16
C PRO A 74 33.74 3.78 24.22
N PRO A 75 32.70 3.76 23.35
CA PRO A 75 31.58 4.71 23.49
C PRO A 75 30.67 4.42 24.69
N CYS A 76 30.62 3.16 25.16
CA CYS A 76 29.65 2.71 26.16
C CYS A 76 29.90 3.30 27.56
N HIS A 77 31.13 3.75 27.83
CA HIS A 77 31.50 4.29 29.15
C HIS A 77 31.04 5.75 29.35
N TRP A 78 30.81 6.49 28.25
CA TRP A 78 30.45 7.91 28.30
C TRP A 78 28.96 8.13 28.62
N LEU A 79 28.06 7.29 28.09
CA LEU A 79 26.62 7.39 28.38
C LEU A 79 26.23 6.96 29.82
N LEU A 80 27.00 6.07 30.44
CA LEU A 80 26.70 5.56 31.79
C LEU A 80 27.19 6.48 32.91
N GLY A 81 28.22 7.31 32.68
CA GLY A 81 28.73 8.26 33.69
C GLY A 81 27.74 9.38 34.02
N ASN A 82 27.02 9.89 33.02
CA ASN A 82 26.09 11.02 33.21
C ASN A 82 24.77 10.61 33.89
N LEU A 83 24.38 9.33 33.82
CA LEU A 83 23.16 8.83 34.48
C LEU A 83 23.35 8.53 35.98
N THR A 84 24.59 8.50 36.47
CA THR A 84 24.92 8.24 37.89
C THR A 84 25.13 9.50 38.73
N ALA A 85 25.29 10.68 38.11
CA ALA A 85 25.55 11.93 38.84
C ALA A 85 24.28 12.52 39.50
N ASP A 86 23.14 12.52 38.81
CA ASP A 86 21.92 13.22 39.24
C ASP A 86 21.10 12.50 40.35
N LEU A 87 21.52 11.30 40.78
CA LEU A 87 20.79 10.49 41.77
C LEU A 87 21.37 10.54 43.19
N TRP A 88 22.37 11.39 43.46
CA TRP A 88 23.15 11.38 44.71
C TRP A 88 22.75 12.42 45.79
N HIS A 89 21.47 12.83 45.84
CA HIS A 89 20.98 13.75 46.88
C HIS A 89 19.68 13.31 47.59
N LYS A 90 19.80 12.35 48.53
CA LYS A 90 19.28 12.39 49.93
C LYS A 90 19.33 10.99 50.61
N PRO A 91 19.61 10.89 51.93
CA PRO A 91 19.56 9.63 52.68
C PRO A 91 18.11 9.34 53.17
N ASP A 92 17.68 8.15 53.61
CA ASP A 92 18.39 7.13 54.44
C ASP A 92 18.06 5.64 54.14
N HIS A 93 17.26 5.30 53.11
CA HIS A 93 16.79 3.90 52.91
C HIS A 93 17.36 3.13 51.69
N GLN A 94 18.47 3.58 51.09
CA GLN A 94 19.02 2.97 49.86
C GLN A 94 20.30 2.11 50.03
N ARG A 95 20.82 1.91 51.25
CA ARG A 95 22.08 1.15 51.46
C ARG A 95 22.01 -0.34 51.13
N ASP A 96 20.81 -0.94 51.10
CA ASP A 96 20.66 -2.38 50.85
C ASP A 96 20.40 -2.74 49.38
N TRP A 97 19.60 -1.95 48.66
CA TRP A 97 19.28 -2.22 47.25
C TRP A 97 20.50 -2.15 46.33
N GLY A 98 21.44 -1.24 46.59
CA GLY A 98 22.70 -1.18 45.84
C GLY A 98 23.56 -2.43 46.01
N LYS A 99 23.59 -3.03 47.21
CA LYS A 99 24.31 -4.28 47.49
C LYS A 99 23.62 -5.49 46.86
N ILE A 100 22.28 -5.55 46.91
CA ILE A 100 21.49 -6.60 46.28
C ILE A 100 21.70 -6.61 44.76
N LEU A 101 21.64 -5.44 44.11
CA LEU A 101 21.85 -5.35 42.65
C LEU A 101 23.27 -5.74 42.24
N HIS A 102 24.28 -5.38 43.03
CA HIS A 102 25.68 -5.73 42.77
C HIS A 102 25.97 -7.23 42.99
N LEU A 103 25.33 -7.87 43.97
CA LEU A 103 25.39 -9.33 44.17
C LEU A 103 24.69 -10.06 43.01
N PHE A 104 23.49 -9.62 42.62
CA PHE A 104 22.67 -10.25 41.59
C PHE A 104 23.28 -10.19 40.17
N LEU A 105 24.11 -9.18 39.89
CA LEU A 105 24.74 -8.98 38.58
C LEU A 105 26.17 -9.51 38.48
N PHE A 106 26.90 -9.67 39.60
CA PHE A 106 28.36 -9.92 39.55
C PHE A 106 28.93 -10.98 40.51
N SER A 107 28.19 -11.56 41.46
CA SER A 107 28.74 -12.66 42.28
C SER A 107 28.42 -14.04 41.70
N ASN A 108 29.42 -14.93 41.73
CA ASN A 108 29.31 -16.32 41.25
C ASN A 108 29.84 -17.30 42.31
N ASP A 109 29.68 -16.94 43.59
CA ASP A 109 30.24 -17.64 44.74
C ASP A 109 29.16 -18.35 45.58
N ARG A 110 29.52 -19.52 46.10
CA ARG A 110 28.61 -20.50 46.72
C ARG A 110 28.08 -20.04 48.09
N GLN A 111 28.81 -19.19 48.81
CA GLN A 111 28.34 -18.65 50.09
C GLN A 111 27.17 -17.67 49.94
N SER A 112 27.19 -16.79 48.93
CA SER A 112 26.15 -15.78 48.72
C SER A 112 24.76 -16.38 48.46
N MET A 113 24.70 -17.51 47.75
CA MET A 113 23.45 -18.23 47.49
C MET A 113 22.82 -18.84 48.76
N SER A 114 23.63 -19.19 49.77
CA SER A 114 23.12 -19.72 51.04
C SER A 114 22.45 -18.64 51.91
N LEU A 115 22.92 -17.39 51.82
CA LEU A 115 22.30 -16.22 52.45
C LEU A 115 20.96 -15.87 51.81
N LEU A 116 20.86 -15.95 50.48
CA LEU A 116 19.58 -15.80 49.77
C LEU A 116 18.58 -16.89 50.18
N GLY A 117 19.04 -18.14 50.31
CA GLY A 117 18.22 -19.26 50.75
C GLY A 117 17.65 -19.09 52.17
N LYS A 118 18.39 -18.47 53.09
CA LYS A 118 17.90 -18.18 54.45
C LYS A 118 16.88 -17.05 54.51
N HIS A 119 16.92 -16.08 53.59
CA HIS A 119 15.93 -14.99 53.54
C HIS A 119 14.62 -15.36 52.82
N LEU A 120 14.58 -16.47 52.09
CA LEU A 120 13.41 -16.90 51.30
C LEU A 120 12.60 -18.05 51.93
N GLN A 121 12.91 -18.48 53.17
CA GLN A 121 12.13 -19.48 53.92
C GLN A 121 10.79 -18.94 54.48
N GLY A 122 10.08 -18.13 53.70
CA GLY A 122 8.82 -17.46 54.09
C GLY A 122 7.67 -17.65 53.09
N SER A 123 7.82 -18.48 52.05
CA SER A 123 6.74 -18.80 51.12
C SER A 123 6.91 -20.20 50.52
N SER A 124 5.97 -21.09 50.85
CA SER A 124 5.88 -22.41 50.27
C SER A 124 5.29 -22.33 48.85
N TRP A 125 6.10 -22.47 47.81
CA TRP A 125 5.71 -22.98 46.47
C TRP A 125 6.94 -23.05 45.53
N ALA A 126 7.75 -24.12 45.64
CA ALA A 126 8.65 -24.62 44.57
C ALA A 126 9.46 -25.84 45.07
N ALA A 127 8.88 -27.02 44.99
CA ALA A 127 9.64 -28.27 45.03
C ALA A 127 9.28 -29.07 43.77
N ASN A 128 10.20 -29.14 42.80
CA ASN A 128 10.45 -30.32 41.96
C ASN A 128 11.58 -30.09 40.95
N CYS A 129 12.27 -31.19 40.63
CA CYS A 129 13.25 -31.37 39.55
C CYS A 129 14.61 -30.64 39.66
N VAL A 130 15.55 -31.30 40.35
CA VAL A 130 16.98 -31.28 39.99
C VAL A 130 17.35 -32.65 39.43
N CYS A 131 17.91 -32.70 38.22
CA CYS A 131 18.75 -33.73 37.59
C CYS A 131 18.71 -33.50 36.06
N ASP A 132 19.75 -33.76 35.27
CA ASP A 132 21.21 -33.78 35.46
C ASP A 132 21.80 -33.72 34.03
N LEU A 133 22.86 -32.94 33.77
CA LEU A 133 23.50 -32.92 32.43
C LEU A 133 24.89 -32.27 32.43
N LYS A 134 25.92 -33.12 32.36
CA LYS A 134 27.30 -32.74 32.01
C LYS A 134 27.45 -32.61 30.50
N PHE A 135 28.17 -31.60 30.01
CA PHE A 135 28.85 -31.70 28.70
C PHE A 135 30.23 -31.00 28.71
N ARG A 136 31.20 -31.61 28.01
CA ARG A 136 32.58 -31.12 27.89
C ARG A 136 32.74 -30.13 26.73
N CYS A 137 33.73 -29.25 26.87
CA CYS A 137 34.16 -28.26 25.86
C CYS A 137 35.37 -28.78 25.07
N THR A 138 35.42 -28.54 23.75
CA THR A 138 36.66 -28.64 22.94
C THR A 138 36.74 -27.59 21.83
N LEU A 139 37.54 -26.55 22.12
CA LEU A 139 38.53 -25.85 21.28
C LEU A 139 38.19 -25.18 19.92
N CYS A 140 38.96 -24.11 19.70
CA CYS A 140 38.92 -23.17 18.57
C CYS A 140 39.95 -23.53 17.48
N GLY A 141 39.81 -22.93 16.28
CA GLY A 141 40.88 -22.86 15.29
C GLY A 141 40.81 -21.63 14.37
N TRP A 142 41.94 -20.90 14.29
CA TRP A 142 42.37 -19.97 13.23
C TRP A 142 41.77 -18.55 13.07
N ARG A 143 42.66 -17.65 12.59
CA ARG A 143 42.49 -16.22 12.31
C ARG A 143 43.21 -15.88 10.99
N GLY A 144 42.65 -14.93 10.23
CA GLY A 144 43.44 -13.89 9.55
C GLY A 144 43.72 -14.06 8.06
N LEU A 145 43.33 -13.04 7.28
CA LEU A 145 44.17 -12.33 6.31
C LEU A 145 43.45 -11.06 5.81
N ARG A 146 44.21 -10.02 5.44
CA ARG A 146 43.68 -8.75 4.87
C ARG A 146 43.74 -8.75 3.34
N GLN A 147 43.04 -7.78 2.77
CA GLN A 147 42.92 -7.42 1.35
C GLN A 147 44.23 -7.48 0.53
N HIS A 148 44.14 -7.93 -0.74
CA HIS A 148 44.53 -7.12 -1.90
C HIS A 148 43.98 -7.69 -3.23
N SER A 149 43.79 -6.77 -4.19
CA SER A 149 43.68 -6.90 -5.66
C SER A 149 42.70 -7.89 -6.33
N THR A 150 42.07 -7.37 -7.40
CA THR A 150 41.23 -8.07 -8.38
C THR A 150 42.04 -8.90 -9.38
N PRO A 151 41.52 -10.07 -9.81
CA PRO A 151 41.89 -10.61 -11.13
C PRO A 151 40.72 -11.21 -11.95
N LYS A 152 40.98 -11.29 -13.27
CA LYS A 152 40.11 -11.58 -14.42
C LYS A 152 39.37 -12.95 -14.40
N ASN A 153 38.37 -13.06 -15.29
CA ASN A 153 37.33 -14.09 -15.49
C ASN A 153 37.72 -15.59 -15.62
N GLY A 154 38.90 -16.03 -15.19
CA GLY A 154 39.29 -17.46 -15.23
C GLY A 154 39.02 -18.24 -13.94
N ARG A 155 38.99 -17.58 -12.77
CA ARG A 155 39.03 -18.26 -11.46
C ARG A 155 37.68 -18.67 -10.85
N LEU A 156 36.56 -18.15 -11.36
CA LEU A 156 35.25 -18.37 -10.73
C LEU A 156 34.79 -19.84 -10.77
N ASN A 157 34.98 -20.55 -11.89
CA ASN A 157 34.67 -21.99 -11.98
C ASN A 157 35.56 -22.86 -11.08
N ASP A 158 36.80 -22.46 -10.88
CA ASP A 158 37.77 -23.15 -10.02
C ASP A 158 37.51 -22.93 -8.52
N ILE A 159 36.98 -21.75 -8.18
CA ILE A 159 36.45 -21.44 -6.86
C ILE A 159 35.13 -22.19 -6.65
N TYR A 160 34.23 -22.23 -7.63
CA TYR A 160 32.97 -22.99 -7.56
C TYR A 160 33.24 -24.49 -7.37
N LYS A 161 34.17 -25.09 -8.11
CA LYS A 161 34.55 -26.50 -7.94
C LYS A 161 35.13 -26.79 -6.55
N ARG A 162 36.00 -25.92 -6.01
CA ARG A 162 36.57 -26.08 -4.67
C ARG A 162 35.56 -25.84 -3.54
N VAL A 163 34.66 -24.87 -3.71
CA VAL A 163 33.55 -24.63 -2.77
C VAL A 163 32.58 -25.81 -2.80
N ARG A 164 32.23 -26.33 -3.99
CA ARG A 164 31.38 -27.53 -4.14
C ARG A 164 32.03 -28.77 -3.52
N SER A 165 33.33 -29.01 -3.71
CA SER A 165 34.02 -30.14 -3.06
C SER A 165 34.15 -29.98 -1.54
N SER A 166 34.31 -28.75 -1.05
CA SER A 166 34.36 -28.45 0.38
C SER A 166 32.98 -28.57 1.06
N ILE A 167 31.91 -28.17 0.37
CA ILE A 167 30.52 -28.39 0.79
C ILE A 167 30.17 -29.88 0.76
N GLN A 168 30.55 -30.59 -0.30
CA GLN A 168 30.35 -32.05 -0.39
C GLN A 168 31.06 -32.76 0.76
N GLY A 169 32.36 -32.52 0.96
CA GLY A 169 33.11 -33.10 2.08
C GLY A 169 32.64 -32.63 3.47
N ALA A 170 31.95 -31.49 3.59
CA ALA A 170 31.28 -31.10 4.83
C ALA A 170 29.95 -31.84 5.03
N SER A 171 29.19 -32.05 3.95
CA SER A 171 27.94 -32.81 3.95
C SER A 171 28.17 -34.30 4.23
N ASP A 172 29.19 -34.89 3.62
CA ASP A 172 29.53 -36.31 3.81
C ASP A 172 29.97 -36.56 5.26
N ARG A 173 30.75 -35.64 5.86
CA ARG A 173 31.10 -35.70 7.30
C ARG A 173 29.93 -35.45 8.25
N MET A 174 28.85 -34.80 7.81
CA MET A 174 27.63 -34.62 8.60
C MET A 174 26.67 -35.81 8.48
N LYS A 175 26.68 -36.56 7.36
CA LYS A 175 25.86 -37.77 7.20
C LYS A 175 26.12 -38.81 8.31
N ASP A 176 27.37 -38.96 8.75
CA ASP A 176 27.76 -39.88 9.84
C ASP A 176 27.39 -39.39 11.26
N THR A 177 26.95 -38.14 11.43
CA THR A 177 26.64 -37.54 12.75
C THR A 177 25.16 -37.26 13.00
N ILE A 178 24.28 -37.47 12.03
CA ILE A 178 22.84 -37.20 12.13
C ILE A 178 22.09 -38.52 12.43
N PRO A 179 21.22 -38.58 13.46
CA PRO A 179 20.41 -39.77 13.69
C PRO A 179 19.49 -40.07 12.51
N VAL A 180 19.42 -41.35 12.10
CA VAL A 180 18.73 -41.87 10.90
C VAL A 180 17.30 -41.30 10.67
N LYS A 181 16.58 -40.92 11.73
CA LYS A 181 15.24 -40.30 11.65
C LYS A 181 15.19 -38.89 11.05
N LEU A 182 16.32 -38.20 10.86
CA LEU A 182 16.40 -36.84 10.29
C LEU A 182 16.97 -36.82 8.86
N GLN A 183 17.27 -37.99 8.29
CA GLN A 183 18.00 -38.09 7.03
C GLN A 183 17.10 -37.86 5.80
N SER A 184 15.83 -38.29 5.83
CA SER A 184 14.86 -38.01 4.76
C SER A 184 14.59 -36.51 4.60
N SER A 185 14.28 -35.83 5.70
CA SER A 185 14.01 -34.39 5.71
C SER A 185 15.20 -33.53 5.25
N TRP A 186 16.42 -34.07 5.26
CA TRP A 186 17.59 -33.39 4.69
C TRP A 186 17.69 -33.56 3.17
N GLU A 187 17.37 -34.75 2.64
CA GLU A 187 17.34 -34.98 1.19
C GLU A 187 16.15 -34.24 0.54
N ASP A 188 14.99 -34.19 1.20
CA ASP A 188 13.84 -33.36 0.81
C ASP A 188 14.22 -31.87 0.71
N LEU A 189 14.91 -31.33 1.73
CA LEU A 189 15.34 -29.93 1.74
C LEU A 189 16.36 -29.63 0.64
N TYR A 190 17.25 -30.58 0.35
CA TYR A 190 18.28 -30.45 -0.67
C TYR A 190 17.68 -30.46 -2.08
N GLU A 191 16.64 -31.27 -2.31
CA GLU A 191 15.90 -31.29 -3.57
C GLU A 191 15.11 -29.99 -3.79
N VAL A 192 14.45 -29.47 -2.75
CA VAL A 192 13.77 -28.15 -2.80
C VAL A 192 14.75 -27.02 -3.11
N ILE A 193 15.91 -26.99 -2.46
CA ILE A 193 16.94 -25.94 -2.69
C ILE A 193 17.55 -26.04 -4.10
N THR A 194 17.65 -27.24 -4.68
CA THR A 194 18.16 -27.38 -6.06
C THR A 194 17.11 -27.00 -7.11
N ARG A 195 15.82 -27.26 -6.89
CA ARG A 195 14.73 -26.81 -7.78
C ARG A 195 14.54 -25.29 -7.81
N ILE A 196 14.81 -24.57 -6.71
CA ILE A 196 14.64 -23.11 -6.63
C ILE A 196 15.64 -22.33 -7.52
N ASN A 197 16.77 -22.93 -7.91
CA ASN A 197 17.79 -22.28 -8.74
C ASN A 197 17.62 -22.50 -10.26
N ASP A 198 16.60 -23.23 -10.72
CA ASP A 198 16.37 -23.46 -12.15
C ASP A 198 15.44 -22.39 -12.73
N SER A 199 16.04 -21.31 -13.23
CA SER A 199 15.31 -20.13 -13.74
C SER A 199 14.73 -20.31 -15.15
N SER A 200 14.38 -21.54 -15.53
CA SER A 200 13.83 -21.91 -16.84
C SER A 200 12.73 -22.96 -16.73
N LEU A 201 11.60 -22.60 -16.13
CA LEU A 201 10.38 -23.42 -16.18
C LEU A 201 9.59 -23.12 -17.47
N PRO A 202 9.42 -24.09 -18.40
CA PRO A 202 8.47 -23.96 -19.50
C PRO A 202 7.03 -24.05 -18.99
N ASN A 203 6.10 -23.45 -19.73
CA ASN A 203 4.65 -23.55 -19.44
C ASN A 203 4.19 -25.01 -19.47
N PRO A 204 3.58 -25.56 -18.40
CA PRO A 204 2.79 -26.79 -18.50
C PRO A 204 1.45 -26.50 -19.19
N GLU A 205 0.96 -27.47 -19.97
CA GLU A 205 -0.27 -27.34 -20.77
C GLU A 205 -1.52 -27.08 -19.92
N VAL A 206 -2.46 -26.31 -20.47
CA VAL A 206 -3.69 -25.91 -19.78
C VAL A 206 -4.73 -27.03 -19.81
N THR A 207 -4.68 -27.93 -18.83
CA THR A 207 -5.83 -28.81 -18.53
C THR A 207 -6.98 -28.01 -17.93
N LYS A 208 -8.21 -28.24 -18.42
CA LYS A 208 -9.45 -27.67 -17.87
C LYS A 208 -9.51 -27.82 -16.35
N ARG A 209 -9.80 -26.73 -15.64
CA ARG A 209 -9.82 -26.72 -14.18
C ARG A 209 -11.23 -27.02 -13.68
N GLU A 210 -11.49 -28.28 -13.35
CA GLU A 210 -12.75 -28.63 -12.69
C GLU A 210 -12.88 -27.89 -11.35
N THR A 211 -14.06 -27.31 -11.12
CA THR A 211 -14.46 -26.70 -9.85
C THR A 211 -14.58 -27.78 -8.78
N LYS A 212 -13.46 -28.11 -8.12
CA LYS A 212 -13.44 -29.06 -7.02
C LYS A 212 -14.25 -28.53 -5.84
N GLY A 213 -15.51 -28.97 -5.76
CA GLY A 213 -16.37 -28.85 -4.59
C GLY A 213 -15.82 -29.68 -3.42
N GLY A 214 -14.78 -29.15 -2.77
CA GLY A 214 -14.22 -29.65 -1.53
C GLY A 214 -14.23 -28.57 -0.46
N PRO A 215 -13.78 -28.87 0.78
CA PRO A 215 -13.51 -27.82 1.76
C PRO A 215 -12.48 -26.84 1.17
N LEU A 216 -12.78 -25.55 1.28
CA LEU A 216 -11.97 -24.44 0.72
C LEU A 216 -10.49 -24.71 0.99
N GLN A 217 -9.67 -24.81 -0.05
CA GLN A 217 -8.27 -25.23 0.13
C GLN A 217 -7.59 -24.31 1.15
N LEU A 218 -7.23 -24.97 2.26
CA LEU A 218 -6.98 -24.37 3.55
C LEU A 218 -5.47 -24.42 3.81
N PHE A 219 -4.91 -23.29 4.23
CA PHE A 219 -3.49 -23.03 4.41
C PHE A 219 -2.68 -22.88 3.11
N VAL A 220 -2.52 -21.62 2.70
CA VAL A 220 -1.20 -21.18 2.20
C VAL A 220 -0.25 -21.31 3.39
N ASP A 221 0.72 -22.23 3.30
CA ASP A 221 1.58 -22.55 4.43
C ASP A 221 2.36 -21.31 4.92
N THR A 222 2.25 -21.00 6.20
CA THR A 222 2.94 -19.86 6.80
C THR A 222 4.44 -20.11 6.93
N GLU A 223 4.93 -21.34 6.78
CA GLU A 223 6.36 -21.65 6.75
C GLU A 223 7.09 -20.92 5.60
N ASN A 224 6.47 -20.80 4.42
CA ASN A 224 7.01 -20.02 3.29
C ASN A 224 6.98 -18.50 3.52
N LEU A 225 6.23 -18.02 4.52
CA LEU A 225 6.11 -16.60 4.87
C LEU A 225 6.83 -16.23 6.18
N GLY A 226 7.28 -17.21 6.96
CA GLY A 226 8.13 -17.01 8.14
C GLY A 226 9.38 -16.16 7.82
N PRO A 227 10.14 -16.45 6.76
CA PRO A 227 11.24 -15.61 6.29
C PRO A 227 10.78 -14.20 5.89
N LEU A 228 9.59 -14.09 5.28
CA LEU A 228 9.02 -12.80 4.86
C LEU A 228 8.81 -11.88 6.08
N PHE A 229 8.22 -12.38 7.16
CA PHE A 229 7.94 -11.56 8.35
C PHE A 229 9.16 -11.35 9.26
N LEU A 230 10.25 -12.11 9.10
CA LEU A 230 11.37 -12.12 10.05
C LEU A 230 12.73 -11.68 9.47
N THR A 231 12.89 -11.57 8.14
CA THR A 231 14.18 -11.16 7.55
C THR A 231 14.33 -9.64 7.43
N PRO A 232 15.44 -9.03 7.91
CA PRO A 232 15.62 -7.57 7.83
C PRO A 232 16.07 -7.02 6.46
N LYS A 233 16.31 -7.89 5.47
CA LYS A 233 17.18 -7.59 4.30
C LYS A 233 16.70 -8.04 2.92
N ILE A 234 15.57 -8.73 2.82
CA ILE A 234 15.05 -9.22 1.53
C ILE A 234 14.08 -8.19 0.95
N ASN A 235 14.05 -8.10 -0.39
CA ASN A 235 13.16 -7.25 -1.19
C ASN A 235 11.70 -7.75 -1.09
N LEU A 236 11.12 -7.53 0.08
CA LEU A 236 9.88 -8.15 0.55
C LEU A 236 8.64 -7.87 -0.30
N LEU A 237 8.67 -6.73 -0.98
CA LEU A 237 7.56 -6.20 -1.77
C LEU A 237 7.47 -6.90 -3.14
N ASP A 238 8.62 -7.29 -3.65
CA ASP A 238 8.82 -8.02 -4.91
C ASP A 238 8.31 -9.46 -4.72
N GLU A 239 8.79 -10.13 -3.67
CA GLU A 239 8.37 -11.49 -3.31
C GLU A 239 6.87 -11.54 -3.00
N LEU A 240 6.33 -10.56 -2.27
CA LEU A 240 4.90 -10.52 -1.94
C LEU A 240 4.02 -10.46 -3.19
N PHE A 241 4.36 -9.65 -4.20
CA PHE A 241 3.60 -9.62 -5.46
C PHE A 241 3.60 -10.99 -6.13
N CYS A 242 4.78 -11.59 -6.31
CA CYS A 242 4.96 -12.91 -6.91
C CYS A 242 4.24 -14.04 -6.15
N ILE A 243 4.30 -14.05 -4.82
CA ILE A 243 3.61 -15.03 -3.96
C ILE A 243 2.10 -14.93 -4.15
N ILE A 244 1.54 -13.71 -4.19
CA ILE A 244 0.10 -13.54 -4.43
C ILE A 244 -0.26 -14.09 -5.83
N ARG A 245 0.52 -13.78 -6.88
CA ARG A 245 0.26 -14.31 -8.24
C ARG A 245 0.33 -15.85 -8.27
N LYS A 246 1.31 -16.46 -7.58
CA LYS A 246 1.43 -17.92 -7.47
C LYS A 246 0.19 -18.52 -6.80
N ASN A 247 -0.19 -17.99 -5.63
CA ASN A 247 -1.35 -18.49 -4.88
C ASN A 247 -2.65 -18.37 -5.69
N SER A 248 -2.85 -17.27 -6.42
CA SER A 248 -4.02 -17.12 -7.30
C SER A 248 -4.05 -18.13 -8.45
N ARG A 249 -2.90 -18.53 -8.99
CA ARG A 249 -2.81 -19.56 -10.03
C ARG A 249 -3.01 -20.97 -9.48
N GLU A 250 -2.59 -21.23 -8.24
CA GLU A 250 -2.64 -22.54 -7.57
C GLU A 250 -4.03 -22.83 -6.97
N TYR A 251 -4.65 -21.85 -6.29
CA TYR A 251 -5.89 -21.99 -5.54
C TYR A 251 -7.09 -21.25 -6.17
N TRP A 252 -7.15 -21.21 -7.50
CA TRP A 252 -8.33 -20.75 -8.24
C TRP A 252 -9.51 -21.72 -8.01
N PRO A 253 -10.78 -21.27 -7.90
CA PRO A 253 -11.31 -19.91 -8.13
C PRO A 253 -11.34 -18.98 -6.91
N ILE A 254 -11.10 -19.51 -5.71
CA ILE A 254 -11.28 -18.79 -4.44
C ILE A 254 -10.44 -19.45 -3.35
N TYR A 255 -9.74 -18.65 -2.54
CA TYR A 255 -8.88 -19.19 -1.47
C TYR A 255 -8.83 -18.31 -0.21
N ARG A 256 -8.75 -18.96 0.95
CA ARG A 256 -8.57 -18.30 2.26
C ARG A 256 -7.09 -18.15 2.55
N PHE A 257 -6.69 -16.92 2.87
CA PHE A 257 -5.35 -16.61 3.37
C PHE A 257 -5.44 -16.26 4.85
N GLU A 258 -4.63 -16.95 5.66
CA GLU A 258 -4.56 -16.77 7.12
C GLU A 258 -3.12 -16.43 7.52
N ALA A 259 -2.95 -15.35 8.28
CA ALA A 259 -1.67 -15.01 8.88
C ALA A 259 -1.89 -14.25 10.19
N PHE A 260 -1.33 -14.78 11.29
CA PHE A 260 -1.52 -14.25 12.63
C PHE A 260 -3.02 -14.12 12.99
N HIS A 261 -3.51 -12.89 13.20
CA HIS A 261 -4.92 -12.57 13.50
C HIS A 261 -5.70 -12.11 12.25
N MET A 262 -5.13 -12.26 11.04
CA MET A 262 -5.81 -11.93 9.79
C MET A 262 -6.36 -13.19 9.13
N THR A 263 -7.67 -13.19 8.90
CA THR A 263 -8.32 -14.08 7.93
C THR A 263 -8.83 -13.21 6.78
N THR A 264 -8.48 -13.57 5.55
CA THR A 264 -8.95 -12.91 4.33
C THR A 264 -9.36 -13.95 3.31
N VAL A 265 -10.40 -13.68 2.52
CA VAL A 265 -10.84 -14.55 1.42
C VAL A 265 -10.56 -13.82 0.10
N ASN A 266 -9.92 -14.53 -0.82
CA ASN A 266 -9.40 -14.01 -2.08
C ASN A 266 -10.22 -14.59 -3.23
N PHE A 267 -10.83 -13.71 -4.01
CA PHE A 267 -11.77 -14.01 -5.07
C PHE A 267 -11.15 -13.75 -6.43
N LEU A 268 -11.28 -14.74 -7.32
CA LEU A 268 -10.75 -14.71 -8.69
C LEU A 268 -11.85 -14.95 -9.73
N HIS A 269 -12.92 -15.67 -9.37
CA HIS A 269 -14.02 -15.95 -10.29
C HIS A 269 -15.00 -14.78 -10.43
N PRO A 270 -15.40 -14.40 -11.66
CA PRO A 270 -16.16 -13.16 -11.90
C PRO A 270 -17.56 -13.15 -11.30
N CYS A 271 -18.23 -14.31 -11.16
CA CYS A 271 -19.56 -14.38 -10.53
C CYS A 271 -19.51 -14.11 -9.01
N ASP A 272 -18.45 -14.54 -8.31
CA ASP A 272 -18.28 -14.22 -6.89
C ASP A 272 -17.96 -12.73 -6.70
N ILE A 273 -17.18 -12.17 -7.62
CA ILE A 273 -16.80 -10.75 -7.63
C ILE A 273 -18.02 -9.86 -7.91
N GLU A 274 -18.97 -10.31 -8.73
CA GLU A 274 -20.25 -9.62 -8.95
C GLU A 274 -21.05 -9.49 -7.65
N ILE A 275 -21.24 -10.57 -6.89
CA ILE A 275 -21.97 -10.56 -5.60
C ILE A 275 -21.37 -9.47 -4.68
N ILE A 276 -20.04 -9.40 -4.60
CA ILE A 276 -19.32 -8.47 -3.72
C ILE A 276 -19.41 -7.01 -4.23
N LEU A 277 -19.24 -6.78 -5.54
CA LEU A 277 -19.09 -5.44 -6.10
C LEU A 277 -20.42 -4.78 -6.49
N SER A 278 -21.44 -5.54 -6.89
CA SER A 278 -22.79 -5.02 -7.18
C SER A 278 -23.51 -4.54 -5.91
N SER A 279 -23.24 -5.19 -4.77
CA SER A 279 -23.92 -4.92 -3.50
C SER A 279 -23.51 -3.61 -2.83
N MET A 280 -24.51 -2.88 -2.34
CA MET A 280 -24.33 -1.72 -1.45
C MET A 280 -23.88 -2.13 -0.03
N ILE A 281 -24.02 -3.41 0.35
CA ILE A 281 -23.77 -3.89 1.72
C ILE A 281 -22.28 -4.18 1.93
N HIS A 282 -21.58 -4.68 0.91
CA HIS A 282 -20.13 -4.95 0.96
C HIS A 282 -19.23 -3.74 0.60
N MET A 283 -19.78 -2.51 0.61
CA MET A 283 -19.04 -1.28 0.25
C MET A 283 -17.84 -0.95 1.15
N ARG A 284 -17.82 -1.43 2.41
CA ARG A 284 -16.81 -1.03 3.39
C ARG A 284 -15.41 -1.49 2.97
N LYS A 285 -14.47 -0.56 2.88
CA LYS A 285 -13.05 -0.84 2.65
C LYS A 285 -12.44 -1.60 3.85
N SER A 286 -11.50 -2.51 3.59
CA SER A 286 -10.86 -3.31 4.64
C SER A 286 -9.82 -2.54 5.44
N GLY A 287 -9.30 -3.15 6.52
CA GLY A 287 -8.38 -2.52 7.46
C GLY A 287 -7.09 -1.98 6.82
N ILE A 288 -6.66 -2.48 5.66
CA ILE A 288 -5.49 -1.95 4.93
C ILE A 288 -5.63 -0.46 4.59
N TYR A 289 -6.86 0.00 4.32
CA TYR A 289 -7.14 1.40 4.02
C TYR A 289 -7.09 2.32 5.25
N SER A 290 -6.99 1.79 6.48
CA SER A 290 -6.84 2.64 7.68
C SER A 290 -5.50 3.37 7.73
N MET A 291 -4.48 2.85 7.05
CA MET A 291 -3.19 3.53 6.91
C MET A 291 -3.31 4.71 5.93
N LEU A 292 -4.01 4.52 4.80
CA LEU A 292 -4.35 5.60 3.86
C LEU A 292 -5.20 6.70 4.50
N LYS A 293 -6.12 6.37 5.41
CA LYS A 293 -6.93 7.36 6.15
C LYS A 293 -6.11 8.41 6.90
N ARG A 294 -4.84 8.14 7.24
CA ARG A 294 -3.98 9.13 7.93
C ARG A 294 -3.61 10.30 7.01
N TRP A 295 -3.52 10.05 5.70
CA TRP A 295 -3.31 11.07 4.67
C TRP A 295 -4.64 11.50 4.04
N LEU A 296 -5.39 10.59 3.44
CA LEU A 296 -6.61 10.91 2.67
C LEU A 296 -7.82 11.28 3.56
N GLY A 297 -7.73 11.07 4.88
CA GLY A 297 -8.89 11.16 5.79
C GLY A 297 -10.01 10.22 5.36
N GLU A 298 -11.25 10.70 5.42
CA GLU A 298 -12.44 10.02 4.92
C GLU A 298 -13.00 10.69 3.64
N GLY A 299 -12.15 10.92 2.63
CA GLY A 299 -12.58 11.29 1.28
C GLY A 299 -13.30 10.17 0.53
N LEU A 300 -13.58 10.35 -0.76
CA LEU A 300 -14.42 9.43 -1.55
C LEU A 300 -13.92 7.97 -1.58
N LEU A 301 -12.60 7.76 -1.55
CA LEU A 301 -12.00 6.42 -1.53
C LEU A 301 -12.32 5.66 -0.25
N THR A 302 -12.18 6.31 0.91
CA THR A 302 -12.10 5.70 2.25
C THR A 302 -13.37 5.85 3.08
N SER A 303 -14.23 6.84 2.77
CA SER A 303 -15.54 7.04 3.38
C SER A 303 -16.52 5.90 3.09
N THR A 304 -17.57 5.81 3.91
CA THR A 304 -18.66 4.82 3.76
C THR A 304 -20.02 5.46 4.10
N GLY A 305 -21.11 4.72 3.85
CA GLY A 305 -22.47 5.12 4.23
C GLY A 305 -22.89 6.49 3.68
N LYS A 306 -23.62 7.26 4.52
CA LYS A 306 -24.18 8.57 4.16
C LYS A 306 -23.10 9.57 3.72
N LYS A 307 -21.94 9.64 4.40
CA LYS A 307 -20.83 10.55 4.03
C LYS A 307 -20.37 10.29 2.60
N TRP A 308 -20.12 9.03 2.26
CA TRP A 308 -19.75 8.65 0.89
C TRP A 308 -20.83 9.00 -0.15
N GLN A 309 -22.10 8.69 0.13
CA GLN A 309 -23.21 9.01 -0.78
C GLN A 309 -23.33 10.52 -1.04
N THR A 310 -23.26 11.33 0.02
CA THR A 310 -23.29 12.80 -0.08
C THR A 310 -22.11 13.32 -0.90
N ARG A 311 -20.87 12.91 -0.58
CA ARG A 311 -19.67 13.31 -1.33
C ARG A 311 -19.75 12.89 -2.80
N ARG A 312 -20.10 11.64 -3.10
CA ARG A 312 -20.30 11.14 -4.47
C ARG A 312 -21.32 11.98 -5.23
N LYS A 313 -22.45 12.34 -4.61
CA LYS A 313 -23.49 13.17 -5.22
C LYS A 313 -23.02 14.59 -5.54
N ILE A 314 -22.24 15.22 -4.65
CA ILE A 314 -21.64 16.55 -4.89
C ILE A 314 -20.62 16.51 -6.04
N LEU A 315 -19.84 15.43 -6.13
CA LEU A 315 -18.71 15.32 -7.06
C LEU A 315 -19.10 14.84 -8.47
N THR A 316 -20.15 14.02 -8.60
CA THR A 316 -20.56 13.43 -9.89
C THR A 316 -20.75 14.45 -11.04
N PRO A 317 -21.34 15.64 -10.81
CA PRO A 317 -21.49 16.63 -11.88
C PRO A 317 -20.17 17.05 -12.55
N ALA A 318 -19.05 17.12 -11.82
CA ALA A 318 -17.74 17.52 -12.37
C ALA A 318 -17.18 16.54 -13.42
N PHE A 319 -17.71 15.32 -13.49
CA PHE A 319 -17.30 14.28 -14.45
C PHE A 319 -18.38 14.03 -15.52
N HIS A 320 -19.34 14.95 -15.66
CA HIS A 320 -20.35 14.94 -16.71
C HIS A 320 -19.77 15.36 -18.07
N PHE A 321 -20.29 14.82 -19.17
CA PHE A 321 -19.66 14.93 -20.50
C PHE A 321 -19.42 16.37 -20.97
N ASN A 322 -20.38 17.28 -20.75
CA ASN A 322 -20.23 18.72 -21.04
C ASN A 322 -18.98 19.37 -20.40
N ILE A 323 -18.55 18.90 -19.21
CA ILE A 323 -17.37 19.44 -18.51
C ILE A 323 -16.10 18.74 -19.00
N LEU A 324 -16.19 17.44 -19.31
CA LEU A 324 -15.07 16.70 -19.90
C LEU A 324 -14.63 17.25 -21.26
N GLN A 325 -15.55 17.83 -22.04
CA GLN A 325 -15.24 18.54 -23.29
C GLN A 325 -14.29 19.73 -23.07
N GLU A 326 -14.48 20.50 -22.00
CA GLU A 326 -13.61 21.63 -21.66
C GLU A 326 -12.26 21.17 -21.07
N PHE A 327 -12.21 20.01 -20.41
CA PHE A 327 -10.97 19.40 -19.94
C PHE A 327 -10.07 18.88 -21.08
N LEU A 328 -10.66 18.50 -22.22
CA LEU A 328 -9.88 18.07 -23.39
C LEU A 328 -8.92 19.14 -23.90
N LYS A 329 -9.27 20.43 -23.75
CA LYS A 329 -8.34 21.53 -24.04
C LYS A 329 -7.05 21.40 -23.21
N VAL A 330 -7.18 21.17 -21.90
CA VAL A 330 -6.03 21.00 -20.99
C VAL A 330 -5.25 19.74 -21.35
N PHE A 331 -5.93 18.62 -21.64
CA PHE A 331 -5.24 17.39 -22.06
C PHE A 331 -4.43 17.60 -23.34
N ASN A 332 -4.94 18.34 -24.32
CA ASN A 332 -4.22 18.66 -25.54
C ASN A 332 -3.01 19.58 -25.26
N GLU A 333 -3.18 20.66 -24.47
CA GLU A 333 -2.09 21.57 -24.10
C GLU A 333 -0.97 20.87 -23.30
N GLU A 334 -1.32 20.01 -22.34
CA GLU A 334 -0.34 19.21 -21.59
C GLU A 334 0.29 18.08 -22.43
N THR A 335 -0.45 17.52 -23.39
CA THR A 335 0.10 16.57 -24.37
C THR A 335 1.09 17.27 -25.30
N GLU A 336 0.83 18.49 -25.75
CA GLU A 336 1.76 19.28 -26.57
C GLU A 336 3.06 19.59 -25.80
N LYS A 337 2.97 19.93 -24.50
CA LYS A 337 4.14 20.08 -23.62
C LYS A 337 4.94 18.76 -23.49
N LEU A 338 4.26 17.63 -23.30
CA LEU A 338 4.88 16.30 -23.23
C LEU A 338 5.57 15.93 -24.55
N VAL A 339 4.89 16.12 -25.69
CA VAL A 339 5.42 15.90 -27.04
C VAL A 339 6.66 16.74 -27.26
N LYS A 340 6.64 18.03 -26.92
CA LYS A 340 7.82 18.90 -27.05
C LYS A 340 8.99 18.43 -26.16
N GLN A 341 8.71 17.98 -24.94
CA GLN A 341 9.74 17.40 -24.07
C GLN A 341 10.33 16.10 -24.66
N ILE A 342 9.53 15.30 -25.37
CA ILE A 342 10.02 14.14 -26.12
C ILE A 342 10.83 14.60 -27.35
N GLU A 343 10.39 15.61 -28.11
CA GLU A 343 11.13 16.17 -29.28
C GLU A 343 12.52 16.68 -28.85
N GLU A 344 12.62 17.37 -27.70
CA GLU A 344 13.89 17.86 -27.14
C GLU A 344 14.87 16.73 -26.75
N ASN A 345 14.36 15.55 -26.38
CA ASN A 345 15.16 14.43 -25.87
C ASN A 345 15.24 13.22 -26.82
N CYS A 346 14.58 13.24 -27.99
CA CYS A 346 14.50 12.11 -28.93
C CYS A 346 15.84 11.72 -29.60
N LYS A 347 16.90 12.51 -29.38
CA LYS A 347 18.28 12.20 -29.79
C LYS A 347 18.97 11.21 -28.86
N GLU A 348 18.49 11.09 -27.62
CA GLU A 348 18.99 10.11 -26.66
C GLU A 348 18.58 8.69 -27.09
N PRO A 349 19.35 7.65 -26.73
CA PRO A 349 19.07 6.27 -27.16
C PRO A 349 17.71 5.76 -26.66
N PHE A 350 17.20 6.32 -25.57
CA PHE A 350 15.88 6.05 -25.00
C PHE A 350 15.45 7.19 -24.06
N ILE A 351 14.16 7.26 -23.77
CA ILE A 351 13.58 8.10 -22.72
C ILE A 351 12.91 7.18 -21.70
N ASP A 352 13.17 7.38 -20.40
CA ASP A 352 12.33 6.78 -19.34
C ASP A 352 11.01 7.56 -19.28
N VAL A 353 9.91 6.90 -19.62
CA VAL A 353 8.62 7.58 -19.79
C VAL A 353 7.90 7.84 -18.47
N VAL A 354 8.22 7.09 -17.41
CA VAL A 354 7.50 7.20 -16.12
C VAL A 354 7.59 8.61 -15.51
N PRO A 355 8.76 9.26 -15.39
CA PRO A 355 8.85 10.59 -14.80
C PRO A 355 8.07 11.66 -15.57
N ILE A 356 8.17 11.67 -16.90
CA ILE A 356 7.57 12.70 -17.76
C ILE A 356 6.04 12.56 -17.84
N ILE A 357 5.53 11.33 -17.88
CA ILE A 357 4.09 11.05 -17.85
C ILE A 357 3.51 11.38 -16.46
N THR A 358 4.20 11.01 -15.37
CA THR A 358 3.75 11.34 -14.00
C THR A 358 3.69 12.85 -13.79
N GLN A 359 4.63 13.59 -14.38
CA GLN A 359 4.64 15.05 -14.35
C GLN A 359 3.45 15.66 -15.11
N MET A 360 3.20 15.18 -16.34
CA MET A 360 2.11 15.62 -17.21
C MET A 360 0.73 15.37 -16.57
N THR A 361 0.46 14.13 -16.16
CA THR A 361 -0.83 13.75 -15.53
C THR A 361 -1.10 14.49 -14.20
N LEU A 362 -0.04 14.82 -13.43
CA LEU A 362 -0.18 15.63 -12.22
C LEU A 362 -0.53 17.09 -12.53
N GLN A 363 -0.05 17.64 -13.65
CA GLN A 363 -0.48 18.95 -14.14
C GLN A 363 -1.93 18.91 -14.66
N SER A 364 -2.28 17.91 -15.48
CA SER A 364 -3.64 17.70 -15.99
C SER A 364 -4.69 17.73 -14.88
N ILE A 365 -4.54 16.90 -13.83
CA ILE A 365 -5.52 16.82 -12.74
C ILE A 365 -5.54 18.09 -11.89
N GLY A 366 -4.39 18.74 -11.69
CA GLY A 366 -4.28 20.02 -11.00
C GLY A 366 -5.09 21.12 -11.67
N GLU A 367 -5.01 21.22 -13.00
CA GLU A 367 -5.68 22.29 -13.75
C GLU A 367 -7.16 22.00 -14.04
N THR A 368 -7.50 20.76 -14.37
CA THR A 368 -8.88 20.33 -14.67
C THR A 368 -9.75 20.22 -13.42
N ALA A 369 -9.37 19.39 -12.44
CA ALA A 369 -10.21 19.10 -11.28
C ALA A 369 -10.07 20.14 -10.16
N MET A 370 -8.85 20.65 -9.92
CA MET A 370 -8.60 21.61 -8.83
C MET A 370 -8.59 23.08 -9.30
N GLY A 371 -8.37 23.34 -10.58
CA GLY A 371 -8.30 24.71 -11.11
C GLY A 371 -7.06 25.48 -10.69
N LEU A 372 -5.94 24.75 -10.55
CA LEU A 372 -4.60 25.31 -10.47
C LEU A 372 -4.14 25.81 -11.84
N GLY A 373 -3.15 26.70 -11.86
CA GLY A 373 -2.35 26.95 -13.07
C GLY A 373 -1.17 25.99 -13.14
N GLN A 374 -0.10 26.41 -13.82
CA GLN A 374 1.14 25.65 -13.88
C GLN A 374 1.71 25.38 -12.48
N ILE A 375 1.87 24.11 -12.13
CA ILE A 375 2.61 23.66 -10.95
C ILE A 375 4.09 23.63 -11.31
N ASP A 376 4.96 24.11 -10.42
CA ASP A 376 6.40 24.09 -10.63
C ASP A 376 7.00 22.67 -10.51
N LYS A 377 8.08 22.41 -11.24
CA LYS A 377 8.68 21.07 -11.32
C LYS A 377 9.13 20.53 -9.96
N ALA A 378 9.64 21.38 -9.07
CA ALA A 378 10.14 20.97 -7.76
C ALA A 378 8.99 20.60 -6.80
N THR A 379 7.85 21.29 -6.87
CA THR A 379 6.63 20.91 -6.15
C THR A 379 6.06 19.60 -6.69
N GLN A 380 6.05 19.39 -8.01
CA GLN A 380 5.59 18.12 -8.62
C GLN A 380 6.45 16.93 -8.17
N GLU A 381 7.78 17.08 -8.24
CA GLU A 381 8.74 16.06 -7.78
C GLU A 381 8.58 15.77 -6.29
N LYS A 382 8.54 16.79 -5.44
CA LYS A 382 8.36 16.63 -3.99
C LYS A 382 7.01 16.03 -3.60
N TYR A 383 5.95 16.31 -4.36
CA TYR A 383 4.63 15.69 -4.19
C TYR A 383 4.66 14.20 -4.53
N LYS A 384 5.20 13.83 -5.70
CA LYS A 384 5.43 12.44 -6.12
C LYS A 384 6.26 11.66 -5.10
N ASP A 385 7.39 12.21 -4.66
CA ASP A 385 8.27 11.57 -3.67
C ASP A 385 7.56 11.35 -2.33
N SER A 386 6.70 12.29 -1.93
CA SER A 386 5.88 12.17 -0.72
C SER A 386 4.87 11.02 -0.83
N ILE A 387 4.22 10.85 -1.99
CA ILE A 387 3.29 9.73 -2.24
C ILE A 387 4.03 8.40 -2.22
N PHE A 388 5.18 8.30 -2.91
CA PHE A 388 6.00 7.10 -2.92
C PHE A 388 6.51 6.75 -1.51
N LYS A 389 6.84 7.75 -0.69
CA LYS A 389 7.20 7.55 0.71
C LYS A 389 6.03 7.03 1.56
N ILE A 390 4.81 7.54 1.37
CA ILE A 390 3.59 7.02 2.03
C ILE A 390 3.35 5.56 1.63
N ALA A 391 3.46 5.21 0.34
CA ALA A 391 3.34 3.82 -0.13
C ALA A 391 4.32 2.90 0.62
N GLN A 392 5.62 3.23 0.62
CA GLN A 392 6.65 2.46 1.35
C GLN A 392 6.32 2.28 2.83
N LEU A 393 5.81 3.32 3.49
CA LEU A 393 5.42 3.28 4.91
C LEU A 393 4.20 2.39 5.16
N ILE A 394 3.21 2.38 4.26
CA ILE A 394 2.05 1.48 4.31
C ILE A 394 2.49 0.03 4.15
N LEU A 395 3.31 -0.25 3.13
CA LEU A 395 3.83 -1.58 2.82
C LEU A 395 4.71 -2.14 3.94
N THR A 396 5.54 -1.27 4.56
CA THR A 396 6.33 -1.61 5.75
C THR A 396 5.43 -1.99 6.94
N GLN A 397 4.27 -1.36 7.12
CA GLN A 397 3.30 -1.71 8.16
C GLN A 397 2.50 -2.99 7.85
N ILE A 398 2.22 -3.27 6.57
CA ILE A 398 1.57 -4.52 6.14
C ILE A 398 2.48 -5.72 6.43
N THR A 399 3.74 -5.61 6.02
CA THR A 399 4.76 -6.68 6.08
C THR A 399 5.43 -6.83 7.44
N ARG A 400 5.24 -5.91 8.38
CA ARG A 400 5.81 -5.98 9.74
C ARG A 400 4.70 -5.86 10.79
N PRO A 401 4.05 -6.97 11.17
CA PRO A 401 2.86 -6.97 12.04
C PRO A 401 3.02 -6.25 13.38
N TRP A 402 4.23 -6.14 13.93
CA TRP A 402 4.49 -5.37 15.16
C TRP A 402 4.19 -3.87 15.03
N TYR A 403 4.29 -3.28 13.84
CA TYR A 403 3.88 -1.89 13.61
C TYR A 403 2.36 -1.68 13.57
N ARG A 404 1.56 -2.75 13.70
CA ARG A 404 0.11 -2.62 13.93
C ARG A 404 -0.24 -2.31 15.38
N VAL A 405 0.67 -2.58 16.31
CA VAL A 405 0.52 -2.18 17.72
C VAL A 405 0.77 -0.67 17.77
N PRO A 406 -0.23 0.17 18.12
CA PRO A 406 -0.13 1.62 17.97
C PRO A 406 1.07 2.22 18.70
N TYR A 407 1.36 1.77 19.92
CA TYR A 407 2.51 2.24 20.70
C TYR A 407 3.85 1.95 20.02
N VAL A 408 4.05 0.74 19.48
CA VAL A 408 5.29 0.35 18.78
C VAL A 408 5.52 1.20 17.55
N TYR A 409 4.44 1.52 16.81
CA TYR A 409 4.53 2.41 15.66
C TYR A 409 4.77 3.87 16.07
N CYS A 410 4.03 4.39 17.05
CA CYS A 410 4.13 5.78 17.51
C CYS A 410 5.52 6.15 18.05
N PHE A 411 6.24 5.22 18.68
CA PHE A 411 7.62 5.45 19.15
C PHE A 411 8.69 5.08 18.09
N SER A 412 8.31 4.82 16.84
CA SER A 412 9.23 4.49 15.76
C SER A 412 9.52 5.68 14.85
N LYS A 413 10.73 5.70 14.24
CA LYS A 413 11.09 6.68 13.20
C LYS A 413 10.11 6.69 12.01
N LEU A 414 9.45 5.56 11.73
CA LEU A 414 8.46 5.47 10.66
C LEU A 414 7.23 6.37 10.92
N LYS A 415 6.86 6.61 12.18
CA LYS A 415 5.78 7.55 12.51
C LYS A 415 6.21 8.99 12.32
N GLU A 416 7.45 9.33 12.67
CA GLU A 416 8.02 10.65 12.45
C GLU A 416 8.09 10.98 10.94
N GLU A 417 8.54 10.01 10.13
CA GLU A 417 8.53 10.10 8.66
C GLU A 417 7.10 10.25 8.11
N GLU A 418 6.15 9.39 8.55
CA GLU A 418 4.74 9.48 8.14
C GLU A 418 4.14 10.87 8.44
N LEU A 419 4.38 11.43 9.63
CA LEU A 419 3.87 12.73 10.03
C LEU A 419 4.43 13.84 9.14
N LYS A 420 5.75 13.91 8.93
CA LYS A 420 6.39 14.93 8.09
C LYS A 420 5.89 14.88 6.64
N THR A 421 5.74 13.68 6.09
CA THR A 421 5.24 13.49 4.72
C THR A 421 3.75 13.86 4.62
N THR A 422 2.94 13.44 5.59
CA THR A 422 1.50 13.77 5.64
C THR A 422 1.27 15.27 5.80
N GLU A 423 2.02 15.94 6.70
CA GLU A 423 1.96 17.39 6.89
C GLU A 423 2.29 18.15 5.60
N TYR A 424 3.30 17.71 4.83
CA TYR A 424 3.59 18.31 3.53
C TYR A 424 2.42 18.13 2.54
N LEU A 425 1.86 16.92 2.42
CA LEU A 425 0.74 16.63 1.53
C LEU A 425 -0.51 17.45 1.89
N HIS A 426 -0.88 17.50 3.18
CA HIS A 426 -1.96 18.35 3.69
C HIS A 426 -1.68 19.84 3.44
N SER A 427 -0.44 20.30 3.65
CA SER A 427 -0.07 21.69 3.35
C SER A 427 -0.24 22.03 1.86
N PHE A 428 0.01 21.06 0.97
CA PHE A 428 -0.23 21.20 -0.46
C PHE A 428 -1.73 21.31 -0.74
N ALA A 429 -2.55 20.38 -0.23
CA ALA A 429 -4.01 20.44 -0.37
C ALA A 429 -4.59 21.77 0.15
N TYR A 430 -4.16 22.27 1.31
CA TYR A 430 -4.60 23.58 1.82
C TYR A 430 -4.13 24.76 0.97
N ARG A 431 -2.95 24.72 0.34
CA ARG A 431 -2.54 25.74 -0.64
C ARG A 431 -3.44 25.74 -1.88
N VAL A 432 -3.79 24.55 -2.39
CA VAL A 432 -4.71 24.36 -3.51
C VAL A 432 -6.09 24.96 -3.18
N ILE A 433 -6.67 24.59 -2.03
CA ILE A 433 -7.96 25.10 -1.57
C ILE A 433 -7.95 26.62 -1.44
N ARG A 434 -6.96 27.19 -0.73
CA ARG A 434 -6.86 28.63 -0.49
C ARG A 434 -6.70 29.43 -1.78
N ASN A 435 -5.90 28.92 -2.73
CA ASN A 435 -5.74 29.56 -4.04
C ASN A 435 -7.11 29.62 -4.77
N ARG A 436 -7.86 28.51 -4.77
CA ARG A 436 -9.16 28.44 -5.44
C ARG A 436 -10.24 29.28 -4.72
N GLU A 437 -10.28 29.30 -3.39
CA GLU A 437 -11.14 30.19 -2.60
C GLU A 437 -10.88 31.67 -2.93
N ASN A 438 -9.61 32.08 -3.09
CA ASN A 438 -9.25 33.45 -3.48
C ASN A 438 -9.67 33.81 -4.91
N VAL A 439 -9.69 32.84 -5.84
CA VAL A 439 -10.20 33.05 -7.21
C VAL A 439 -11.72 33.17 -7.21
N LEU A 440 -12.43 32.24 -6.56
CA LEU A 440 -13.90 32.22 -6.52
C LEU A 440 -14.49 33.43 -5.79
N SER A 441 -13.86 33.89 -4.70
CA SER A 441 -14.32 35.07 -3.95
C SER A 441 -14.17 36.37 -4.74
N LYS A 442 -13.10 36.54 -5.53
CA LYS A 442 -12.95 37.66 -6.47
C LYS A 442 -14.08 37.68 -7.50
N VAL A 443 -14.27 36.55 -8.20
CA VAL A 443 -15.34 36.41 -9.20
C VAL A 443 -16.73 36.67 -8.59
N TYR A 444 -17.01 36.16 -7.39
CA TYR A 444 -18.29 36.40 -6.70
C TYR A 444 -18.50 37.88 -6.35
N ASN A 445 -17.45 38.57 -5.91
CA ASN A 445 -17.52 40.00 -5.61
C ASN A 445 -17.71 40.87 -6.86
N ASP A 446 -17.15 40.45 -8.00
CA ASP A 446 -17.29 41.19 -9.26
C ASP A 446 -18.65 40.90 -9.95
N ASP A 447 -19.15 39.65 -9.90
CA ASP A 447 -20.52 39.30 -10.29
C ASP A 447 -21.55 40.12 -9.48
N PHE A 448 -21.34 40.25 -8.16
CA PHE A 448 -22.22 41.01 -7.26
C PHE A 448 -22.20 42.52 -7.55
N LYS A 449 -21.03 43.11 -7.86
CA LYS A 449 -20.93 44.53 -8.28
C LYS A 449 -21.67 44.81 -9.59
N ASN A 450 -21.71 43.84 -10.49
CA ASN A 450 -22.31 43.99 -11.82
C ASN A 450 -23.83 43.74 -11.84
N ASN A 451 -24.47 43.50 -10.69
CA ASN A 451 -25.91 43.22 -10.56
C ASN A 451 -26.41 42.02 -11.40
N GLU A 452 -25.51 41.14 -11.85
CA GLU A 452 -25.92 39.89 -12.49
C GLU A 452 -26.41 38.91 -11.40
N LYS A 453 -27.62 38.37 -11.56
CA LYS A 453 -28.04 37.21 -10.75
C LYS A 453 -27.02 36.09 -10.98
N VAL A 454 -26.42 35.59 -9.90
CA VAL A 454 -25.41 34.51 -9.91
C VAL A 454 -26.02 33.23 -10.49
N SER A 455 -26.03 33.13 -11.82
CA SER A 455 -26.67 32.06 -12.58
C SER A 455 -25.63 31.03 -12.96
N TYR A 456 -25.72 29.89 -12.29
CA TYR A 456 -24.90 28.70 -12.51
C TYR A 456 -24.79 28.31 -14.00
N SER A 457 -25.85 28.54 -14.78
CA SER A 457 -25.94 28.20 -16.21
C SER A 457 -25.03 29.01 -17.15
N ARG A 458 -24.33 30.06 -16.68
CA ARG A 458 -23.40 30.86 -17.51
C ARG A 458 -21.92 30.50 -17.36
N ARG A 459 -21.53 29.72 -16.34
CA ARG A 459 -20.10 29.41 -16.11
C ARG A 459 -19.66 28.22 -16.95
N LYS A 460 -18.85 28.51 -17.98
CA LYS A 460 -18.46 27.55 -19.03
C LYS A 460 -17.69 26.32 -18.53
N VAL A 461 -16.92 26.44 -17.44
CA VAL A 461 -16.15 25.34 -16.84
C VAL A 461 -16.38 25.31 -15.32
N VAL A 462 -17.08 24.29 -14.82
CA VAL A 462 -17.26 24.03 -13.39
C VAL A 462 -16.33 22.91 -12.97
N ARG A 463 -15.37 23.18 -12.08
CA ARG A 463 -14.40 22.17 -11.63
C ARG A 463 -14.87 21.44 -10.38
N MET A 464 -14.23 20.31 -10.09
CA MET A 464 -14.54 19.51 -8.91
C MET A 464 -14.38 20.32 -7.61
N LEU A 465 -13.27 21.05 -7.45
CA LEU A 465 -13.06 21.90 -6.28
C LEU A 465 -14.05 23.08 -6.20
N ASP A 466 -14.54 23.58 -7.34
CA ASP A 466 -15.58 24.61 -7.37
C ASP A 466 -16.88 24.10 -6.75
N LEU A 467 -17.30 22.87 -7.11
CA LEU A 467 -18.49 22.24 -6.54
C LEU A 467 -18.38 22.07 -5.02
N LEU A 468 -17.23 21.63 -4.52
CA LEU A 468 -16.99 21.45 -3.08
C LEU A 468 -17.07 22.78 -2.31
N LEU A 469 -16.42 23.83 -2.84
CA LEU A 469 -16.42 25.17 -2.24
C LEU A 469 -17.81 25.82 -2.29
N MET A 470 -18.53 25.69 -3.41
CA MET A 470 -19.92 26.15 -3.52
C MET A 470 -20.85 25.38 -2.58
N SER A 471 -20.66 24.07 -2.42
CA SER A 471 -21.44 23.25 -1.49
C SER A 471 -21.23 23.70 -0.03
N LYS A 472 -19.98 24.02 0.36
CA LYS A 472 -19.65 24.63 1.67
C LYS A 472 -20.34 25.99 1.85
N MET A 473 -20.29 26.86 0.85
CA MET A 473 -20.97 28.18 0.89
C MET A 473 -22.50 28.06 0.95
N GLY A 474 -23.07 27.07 0.27
CA GLY A 474 -24.51 26.78 0.25
C GLY A 474 -25.05 26.08 1.51
N GLY A 475 -24.28 26.00 2.60
CA GLY A 475 -24.71 25.43 3.87
C GLY A 475 -24.84 23.89 3.89
N SER A 476 -24.20 23.19 2.95
CA SER A 476 -24.15 21.72 3.01
C SER A 476 -23.16 21.20 4.06
N ASP A 477 -23.29 19.92 4.42
CA ASP A 477 -22.46 19.21 5.40
C ASP A 477 -21.06 18.87 4.83
N ILE A 478 -20.29 19.91 4.47
CA ILE A 478 -18.89 19.83 4.10
C ILE A 478 -18.11 21.02 4.67
N ASP A 479 -17.21 20.70 5.59
CA ASP A 479 -16.27 21.63 6.22
C ASP A 479 -14.94 21.68 5.46
N LEU A 480 -14.01 22.53 5.91
CA LEU A 480 -12.70 22.69 5.27
C LEU A 480 -11.89 21.38 5.27
N GLU A 481 -11.98 20.59 6.34
CA GLU A 481 -11.32 19.29 6.43
C GLU A 481 -11.93 18.31 5.43
N GLY A 482 -13.26 18.28 5.32
CA GLY A 482 -13.98 17.52 4.31
C GLY A 482 -13.69 17.90 2.86
N ILE A 483 -13.20 19.12 2.58
CA ILE A 483 -12.70 19.50 1.25
C ILE A 483 -11.25 19.01 1.06
N ARG A 484 -10.39 19.12 2.09
CA ARG A 484 -9.01 18.60 2.05
C ARG A 484 -9.00 17.09 1.81
N GLU A 485 -9.88 16.34 2.47
CA GLU A 485 -10.12 14.91 2.23
C GLU A 485 -10.28 14.57 0.74
N GLU A 486 -11.12 15.34 0.03
CA GLU A 486 -11.37 15.11 -1.40
C GLU A 486 -10.25 15.66 -2.30
N VAL A 487 -9.62 16.79 -1.96
CA VAL A 487 -8.47 17.31 -2.71
C VAL A 487 -7.30 16.34 -2.68
N ASP A 488 -6.94 15.80 -1.50
CA ASP A 488 -5.91 14.76 -1.39
C ASP A 488 -6.30 13.48 -2.15
N THR A 489 -7.57 13.03 -2.02
CA THR A 489 -8.08 11.84 -2.72
C THR A 489 -7.95 11.97 -4.24
N PHE A 490 -8.45 13.04 -4.82
CA PHE A 490 -8.50 13.19 -6.28
C PHE A 490 -7.17 13.63 -6.91
N MET A 491 -6.34 14.42 -6.20
CA MET A 491 -4.98 14.67 -6.67
C MET A 491 -4.20 13.36 -6.77
N PHE A 492 -4.31 12.47 -5.78
CA PHE A 492 -3.66 11.16 -5.83
C PHE A 492 -4.26 10.25 -6.92
N GLU A 493 -5.55 9.93 -6.83
CA GLU A 493 -6.19 8.93 -7.70
C GLU A 493 -6.15 9.32 -9.18
N GLY A 494 -6.23 10.62 -9.50
CA GLY A 494 -6.28 11.12 -10.87
C GLY A 494 -4.96 11.03 -11.65
N HIS A 495 -3.81 11.27 -11.01
CA HIS A 495 -2.51 11.28 -11.71
C HIS A 495 -1.81 9.91 -11.70
N ASP A 496 -1.60 9.29 -10.54
CA ASP A 496 -0.70 8.14 -10.41
C ASP A 496 -1.27 6.90 -11.13
N THR A 497 -2.61 6.76 -11.15
CA THR A 497 -3.28 5.67 -11.89
C THR A 497 -3.22 5.88 -13.40
N THR A 498 -3.47 7.10 -13.88
CA THR A 498 -3.43 7.43 -15.32
C THR A 498 -1.99 7.40 -15.85
N SER A 499 -1.01 7.81 -15.03
CA SER A 499 0.40 7.75 -15.38
C SER A 499 0.87 6.32 -15.68
N MET A 500 0.50 5.36 -14.82
CA MET A 500 0.79 3.95 -15.08
C MET A 500 0.04 3.42 -16.32
N ALA A 501 -1.23 3.81 -16.52
CA ALA A 501 -1.99 3.42 -17.70
C ALA A 501 -1.34 3.89 -19.02
N ILE A 502 -0.92 5.16 -19.10
CA ILE A 502 -0.20 5.69 -20.27
C ILE A 502 1.15 4.97 -20.42
N THR A 503 1.91 4.81 -19.33
CA THR A 503 3.24 4.14 -19.34
C THR A 503 3.17 2.75 -19.98
N TYR A 504 2.25 1.89 -19.53
CA TYR A 504 2.12 0.54 -20.07
C TYR A 504 1.50 0.49 -21.47
N LEU A 505 0.62 1.45 -21.79
CA LEU A 505 0.08 1.61 -23.14
C LEU A 505 1.18 1.96 -24.16
N LEU A 506 2.09 2.88 -23.82
CA LEU A 506 3.24 3.20 -24.69
C LEU A 506 4.20 2.00 -24.79
N LEU A 507 4.50 1.31 -23.68
CA LEU A 507 5.34 0.11 -23.68
C LEU A 507 4.78 -0.98 -24.61
N LEU A 508 3.47 -1.24 -24.53
CA LEU A 508 2.79 -2.23 -25.36
C LEU A 508 2.79 -1.82 -26.83
N LEU A 509 2.52 -0.56 -27.15
CA LEU A 509 2.55 -0.05 -28.53
C LEU A 509 3.96 -0.06 -29.13
N ALA A 510 4.99 0.27 -28.35
CA ALA A 510 6.39 0.15 -28.78
C ALA A 510 6.80 -1.32 -29.05
N ASN A 511 6.15 -2.29 -28.40
CA ASN A 511 6.42 -3.72 -28.62
C ASN A 511 5.50 -4.38 -29.67
N ASN A 512 4.47 -3.70 -30.18
CA ASN A 512 3.51 -4.23 -31.16
C ASN A 512 3.29 -3.20 -32.29
N GLN A 513 4.18 -3.24 -33.27
CA GLN A 513 4.33 -2.20 -34.32
C GLN A 513 3.18 -2.18 -35.34
N ASP A 514 2.59 -3.34 -35.60
CA ASP A 514 1.37 -3.53 -36.39
C ASP A 514 0.17 -2.84 -35.73
N ILE A 515 -0.01 -3.02 -34.42
CA ILE A 515 -1.04 -2.34 -33.63
C ILE A 515 -0.75 -0.85 -33.58
N GLN A 516 0.51 -0.44 -33.37
CA GLN A 516 0.93 0.96 -33.37
C GLN A 516 0.63 1.66 -34.70
N GLY A 517 0.96 1.03 -35.82
CA GLY A 517 0.66 1.54 -37.16
C GLY A 517 -0.84 1.68 -37.40
N THR A 518 -1.63 0.70 -36.96
CA THR A 518 -3.11 0.73 -37.09
C THR A 518 -3.73 1.85 -36.24
N VAL A 519 -3.27 2.05 -35.00
CA VAL A 519 -3.69 3.19 -34.15
C VAL A 519 -3.30 4.52 -34.79
N ALA A 520 -2.06 4.65 -35.28
CA ALA A 520 -1.60 5.87 -35.94
C ALA A 520 -2.43 6.19 -37.19
N GLN A 521 -2.79 5.18 -37.99
CA GLN A 521 -3.65 5.35 -39.17
C GLN A 521 -5.08 5.75 -38.79
N GLU A 522 -5.66 5.17 -37.73
CA GLU A 522 -6.97 5.60 -37.22
C GLU A 522 -6.94 7.07 -36.79
N ILE A 523 -5.92 7.46 -36.00
CA ILE A 523 -5.73 8.85 -35.56
C ILE A 523 -5.58 9.80 -36.76
N THR A 524 -4.78 9.45 -37.77
CA THR A 524 -4.62 10.26 -38.98
C THR A 524 -5.93 10.36 -39.78
N ASN A 525 -6.72 9.29 -39.87
CA ASN A 525 -7.98 9.28 -40.61
C ASN A 525 -9.08 10.11 -39.91
N VAL A 526 -9.15 10.07 -38.57
CA VAL A 526 -10.20 10.74 -37.78
C VAL A 526 -9.82 12.19 -37.44
N VAL A 527 -8.61 12.41 -36.90
CA VAL A 527 -8.16 13.73 -36.41
C VAL A 527 -7.43 14.55 -37.48
N GLY A 528 -6.79 13.87 -38.45
CA GLY A 528 -5.94 14.52 -39.44
C GLY A 528 -4.80 15.33 -38.81
N THR A 529 -4.70 16.60 -39.19
CA THR A 529 -3.66 17.53 -38.70
C THR A 529 -4.15 18.48 -37.60
N GLY A 530 -5.45 18.49 -37.26
CA GLY A 530 -6.04 19.38 -36.26
C GLY A 530 -5.70 18.99 -34.82
N THR A 531 -6.07 19.82 -33.85
CA THR A 531 -6.06 19.45 -32.42
C THR A 531 -7.28 18.54 -32.14
N PRO A 532 -7.14 17.38 -31.45
CA PRO A 532 -8.26 16.46 -31.25
C PRO A 532 -9.45 17.09 -30.52
N THR A 533 -10.64 16.97 -31.10
CA THR A 533 -11.91 17.35 -30.49
C THR A 533 -12.55 16.19 -29.74
N TYR A 534 -13.60 16.45 -28.95
CA TYR A 534 -14.26 15.43 -28.15
C TYR A 534 -14.91 14.35 -29.03
N ASP A 535 -15.49 14.76 -30.15
CA ASP A 535 -16.18 13.87 -31.09
C ASP A 535 -15.18 13.00 -31.85
N ASP A 536 -14.02 13.55 -32.24
CA ASP A 536 -12.91 12.76 -32.79
C ASP A 536 -12.50 11.65 -31.82
N LEU A 537 -12.35 11.97 -30.52
CA LEU A 537 -12.00 10.98 -29.51
C LEU A 537 -13.09 9.93 -29.27
N GLN A 538 -14.35 10.15 -29.65
CA GLN A 538 -15.38 9.09 -29.66
C GLN A 538 -15.19 8.13 -30.84
N GLU A 539 -14.79 8.65 -32.00
CA GLU A 539 -14.64 7.86 -33.23
C GLU A 539 -13.35 7.02 -33.29
N LEU A 540 -12.36 7.30 -32.42
CA LEU A 540 -11.19 6.43 -32.18
C LEU A 540 -11.56 5.11 -31.48
N LYS A 541 -12.18 4.20 -32.24
CA LYS A 541 -12.79 2.94 -31.77
C LYS A 541 -11.76 1.83 -31.63
N TYR A 542 -10.81 1.69 -32.56
CA TYR A 542 -9.69 0.77 -32.45
C TYR A 542 -8.75 1.17 -31.32
N THR A 543 -8.39 2.45 -31.23
CA THR A 543 -7.60 3.02 -30.14
C THR A 543 -8.24 2.73 -28.78
N GLU A 544 -9.57 2.77 -28.66
CA GLU A 544 -10.25 2.40 -27.43
C GLU A 544 -10.12 0.91 -27.09
N ARG A 545 -10.15 0.02 -28.09
CA ARG A 545 -9.92 -1.42 -27.90
C ARG A 545 -8.48 -1.70 -27.46
N VAL A 546 -7.51 -0.99 -28.02
CA VAL A 546 -6.09 -1.00 -27.62
C VAL A 546 -5.91 -0.52 -26.17
N ILE A 547 -6.54 0.59 -25.78
CA ILE A 547 -6.54 1.08 -24.39
C ILE A 547 -7.17 0.06 -23.44
N LYS A 548 -8.30 -0.54 -23.83
CA LYS A 548 -8.99 -1.56 -23.01
C LYS A 548 -8.11 -2.80 -22.79
N GLU A 549 -7.40 -3.26 -23.80
CA GLU A 549 -6.47 -4.38 -23.69
C GLU A 549 -5.22 -4.02 -22.87
N ALA A 550 -4.70 -2.80 -23.00
CA ALA A 550 -3.60 -2.33 -22.14
C ALA A 550 -4.01 -2.29 -20.66
N LEU A 551 -5.22 -1.83 -20.35
CA LEU A 551 -5.80 -1.84 -19.01
C LEU A 551 -6.19 -3.26 -18.51
N ARG A 552 -6.39 -4.23 -19.42
CA ARG A 552 -6.52 -5.65 -19.06
C ARG A 552 -5.18 -6.21 -18.58
N LEU A 553 -4.12 -6.03 -19.38
CA LEU A 553 -2.78 -6.53 -19.05
C LEU A 553 -2.13 -5.79 -17.88
N TYR A 554 -2.33 -4.48 -17.77
CA TYR A 554 -1.72 -3.65 -16.74
C TYR A 554 -2.75 -2.74 -16.07
N PRO A 555 -3.69 -3.30 -15.28
CA PRO A 555 -4.63 -2.50 -14.50
C PRO A 555 -3.85 -1.69 -13.46
N SER A 556 -3.96 -0.36 -13.53
CA SER A 556 -3.21 0.55 -12.64
C SER A 556 -3.43 0.26 -11.16
N VAL A 557 -4.60 -0.29 -10.79
CA VAL A 557 -4.87 -0.82 -9.44
C VAL A 557 -5.05 -2.34 -9.56
N PRO A 558 -4.03 -3.16 -9.25
CA PRO A 558 -4.07 -4.61 -9.48
C PRO A 558 -4.87 -5.39 -8.44
N PHE A 559 -5.25 -4.73 -7.33
CA PHE A 559 -5.88 -5.34 -6.16
C PHE A 559 -6.84 -4.36 -5.48
N ILE A 560 -8.03 -4.83 -5.10
CA ILE A 560 -8.95 -4.07 -4.23
C ILE A 560 -9.47 -4.96 -3.11
N SER A 561 -9.78 -4.34 -1.96
CA SER A 561 -10.28 -5.07 -0.79
C SER A 561 -11.53 -4.42 -0.19
N ARG A 562 -12.38 -5.25 0.43
CA ARG A 562 -13.68 -4.94 1.04
C ARG A 562 -13.86 -5.72 2.35
N VAL A 563 -14.99 -5.52 3.02
CA VAL A 563 -15.41 -6.32 4.18
C VAL A 563 -16.87 -6.73 4.01
N ALA A 564 -17.17 -7.99 4.30
CA ALA A 564 -18.54 -8.50 4.32
C ALA A 564 -19.42 -7.68 5.30
N GLY A 565 -20.48 -7.03 4.80
CA GLY A 565 -21.46 -6.31 5.62
C GLY A 565 -22.55 -7.21 6.23
N GLU A 566 -22.71 -8.40 5.65
CA GLU A 566 -23.65 -9.46 6.02
C GLU A 566 -23.02 -10.83 5.72
N ASP A 567 -23.66 -11.88 6.21
CA ASP A 567 -23.33 -13.27 5.88
C ASP A 567 -23.87 -13.58 4.47
N PHE A 568 -23.08 -14.24 3.63
CA PHE A 568 -23.53 -14.64 2.29
C PHE A 568 -22.90 -15.96 1.83
N THR A 569 -23.49 -16.59 0.81
CA THR A 569 -22.89 -17.76 0.14
C THR A 569 -22.38 -17.33 -1.23
N THR A 570 -21.18 -17.77 -1.60
CA THR A 570 -20.56 -17.49 -2.90
C THR A 570 -21.24 -18.29 -4.01
N TYR A 571 -21.10 -17.86 -5.27
CA TYR A 571 -21.49 -18.68 -6.43
C TYR A 571 -20.70 -20.01 -6.45
N THR A 572 -19.46 -19.98 -5.98
CA THR A 572 -18.61 -21.16 -5.76
C THR A 572 -19.03 -22.05 -4.57
N GLY A 573 -20.12 -21.74 -3.86
CA GLY A 573 -20.73 -22.60 -2.83
C GLY A 573 -20.18 -22.45 -1.40
N TYR A 574 -19.34 -21.46 -1.14
CA TYR A 574 -18.74 -21.23 0.18
C TYR A 574 -19.52 -20.23 1.03
N PHE A 575 -19.71 -20.53 2.31
CA PHE A 575 -20.28 -19.58 3.26
C PHE A 575 -19.23 -18.57 3.75
N ILE A 576 -19.57 -17.28 3.68
CA ILE A 576 -18.72 -16.15 4.07
C ILE A 576 -19.39 -15.37 5.22
N PRO A 577 -18.82 -15.42 6.44
CA PRO A 577 -19.35 -14.64 7.55
C PRO A 577 -19.16 -13.13 7.40
N LYS A 578 -20.09 -12.36 7.93
CA LYS A 578 -20.02 -10.92 8.15
C LYS A 578 -18.73 -10.53 8.87
N GLY A 579 -18.11 -9.45 8.44
CA GLY A 579 -16.83 -8.98 8.96
C GLY A 579 -15.60 -9.61 8.29
N THR A 580 -15.76 -10.67 7.48
CA THR A 580 -14.66 -11.25 6.69
C THR A 580 -14.10 -10.24 5.69
N VAL A 581 -12.77 -10.16 5.60
CA VAL A 581 -12.07 -9.33 4.60
C VAL A 581 -12.13 -10.02 3.23
N LEU A 582 -12.62 -9.30 2.23
CA LEU A 582 -12.85 -9.80 0.88
C LEU A 582 -11.85 -9.13 -0.08
N ASN A 583 -11.00 -9.93 -0.71
CA ASN A 583 -9.91 -9.48 -1.57
C ASN A 583 -10.21 -9.85 -3.03
N ILE A 584 -10.04 -8.90 -3.95
CA ILE A 584 -10.29 -9.10 -5.38
C ILE A 584 -9.00 -8.76 -6.13
N HIS A 585 -8.44 -9.77 -6.81
CA HIS A 585 -7.17 -9.66 -7.52
C HIS A 585 -7.40 -9.35 -8.99
N ILE A 586 -7.65 -8.07 -9.30
CA ILE A 586 -7.97 -7.56 -10.64
C ILE A 586 -6.93 -8.02 -11.69
N TYR A 587 -5.64 -8.00 -11.36
CA TYR A 587 -4.58 -8.43 -12.28
C TYR A 587 -4.61 -9.94 -12.61
N ASP A 588 -5.11 -10.80 -11.70
CA ASP A 588 -5.26 -12.25 -11.97
C ASP A 588 -6.56 -12.53 -12.73
N LEU A 589 -7.66 -11.90 -12.31
CA LEU A 589 -8.97 -11.94 -12.96
C LEU A 589 -8.87 -11.59 -14.45
N HIS A 590 -8.12 -10.53 -14.77
CA HIS A 590 -7.89 -10.09 -16.14
C HIS A 590 -6.97 -11.02 -16.94
N ARG A 591 -6.38 -12.04 -16.30
CA ARG A 591 -5.50 -13.07 -16.88
C ARG A 591 -6.05 -14.48 -16.74
N ASP A 592 -7.32 -14.63 -16.36
CA ASP A 592 -7.95 -15.94 -16.27
C ASP A 592 -8.00 -16.57 -17.67
N PRO A 593 -7.30 -17.71 -17.91
CA PRO A 593 -7.27 -18.35 -19.23
C PRO A 593 -8.62 -18.91 -19.66
N GLU A 594 -9.56 -19.13 -18.73
CA GLU A 594 -10.93 -19.57 -19.07
C GLU A 594 -11.77 -18.41 -19.63
N VAL A 595 -11.42 -17.16 -19.31
CA VAL A 595 -12.07 -15.96 -19.86
C VAL A 595 -11.27 -15.36 -21.04
N TYR A 596 -9.95 -15.46 -20.98
CA TYR A 596 -9.01 -14.83 -21.91
C TYR A 596 -8.01 -15.88 -22.45
N PRO A 597 -8.34 -16.59 -23.55
CA PRO A 597 -7.39 -17.48 -24.22
C PRO A 597 -6.08 -16.74 -24.56
N ASP A 598 -4.93 -17.36 -24.34
CA ASP A 598 -3.60 -16.72 -24.38
C ASP A 598 -3.53 -15.42 -23.54
N PRO A 599 -3.74 -15.48 -22.21
CA PRO A 599 -4.04 -14.29 -21.40
C PRO A 599 -2.93 -13.24 -21.35
N GLU A 600 -1.67 -13.58 -21.64
CA GLU A 600 -0.56 -12.62 -21.70
C GLU A 600 -0.39 -11.96 -23.09
N LYS A 601 -1.06 -12.46 -24.14
CA LYS A 601 -1.03 -11.85 -25.48
C LYS A 601 -1.82 -10.54 -25.49
N PHE A 602 -1.17 -9.47 -25.94
CA PHE A 602 -1.80 -8.18 -26.23
C PHE A 602 -2.62 -8.28 -27.52
N ASP A 603 -3.94 -8.32 -27.39
CA ASP A 603 -4.87 -8.53 -28.49
C ASP A 603 -6.10 -7.61 -28.38
N PRO A 604 -6.14 -6.49 -29.14
CA PRO A 604 -7.28 -5.56 -29.13
C PRO A 604 -8.60 -6.16 -29.66
N ASP A 605 -8.55 -7.25 -30.43
CA ASP A 605 -9.75 -7.87 -31.01
C ASP A 605 -10.56 -8.63 -29.95
N ARG A 606 -10.00 -8.88 -28.76
CA ARG A 606 -10.76 -9.29 -27.55
C ARG A 606 -11.86 -8.31 -27.13
N PHE A 607 -11.82 -7.07 -27.63
CA PHE A 607 -12.81 -6.03 -27.35
C PHE A 607 -13.70 -5.71 -28.57
N LEU A 608 -13.68 -6.54 -29.61
CA LEU A 608 -14.74 -6.55 -30.62
C LEU A 608 -16.08 -6.98 -29.99
N PRO A 609 -17.24 -6.43 -30.40
CA PRO A 609 -18.55 -6.78 -29.86
C PRO A 609 -18.83 -8.29 -29.82
N GLU A 610 -18.51 -8.99 -30.90
CA GLU A 610 -18.65 -10.44 -31.08
C GLU A 610 -17.79 -11.27 -30.12
N ASN A 611 -16.65 -10.74 -29.67
CA ASN A 611 -15.70 -11.35 -28.74
C ASN A 611 -15.97 -10.95 -27.27
N CYS A 612 -16.90 -10.02 -27.02
CA CYS A 612 -17.26 -9.55 -25.67
C CYS A 612 -18.34 -10.39 -24.99
N LYS A 613 -18.39 -11.71 -25.24
CA LYS A 613 -19.37 -12.65 -24.64
C LYS A 613 -19.02 -13.11 -23.21
N ARG A 614 -17.96 -12.55 -22.63
CA ARG A 614 -17.49 -12.82 -21.25
C ARG A 614 -18.37 -12.17 -20.19
N HIS A 615 -18.28 -12.68 -18.97
CA HIS A 615 -18.95 -12.12 -17.80
C HIS A 615 -18.56 -10.63 -17.60
N PRO A 616 -19.50 -9.69 -17.32
CA PRO A 616 -19.17 -8.27 -17.19
C PRO A 616 -18.12 -7.99 -16.11
N PHE A 617 -18.22 -8.68 -14.97
CA PHE A 617 -17.27 -8.55 -13.86
C PHE A 617 -15.90 -9.23 -14.10
N ALA A 618 -15.66 -9.86 -15.25
CA ALA A 618 -14.32 -10.33 -15.61
C ALA A 618 -13.41 -9.22 -16.16
N TYR A 619 -13.98 -8.07 -16.54
CA TYR A 619 -13.23 -6.90 -17.00
C TYR A 619 -13.60 -5.66 -16.18
N ILE A 620 -12.81 -5.37 -15.15
CA ILE A 620 -13.07 -4.26 -14.21
C ILE A 620 -11.94 -3.22 -14.06
N PRO A 621 -11.39 -2.63 -15.17
CA PRO A 621 -10.59 -1.40 -15.23
C PRO A 621 -10.58 -0.47 -14.03
N PHE A 622 -11.81 -0.07 -13.73
CA PHE A 622 -12.18 1.06 -12.92
C PHE A 622 -13.00 0.61 -11.70
N SER A 623 -12.84 -0.65 -11.27
CA SER A 623 -13.80 -1.38 -10.41
C SER A 623 -15.19 -1.45 -11.08
N ALA A 624 -16.13 -2.14 -10.42
CA ALA A 624 -17.52 -2.20 -10.83
C ALA A 624 -18.48 -1.84 -9.68
N GLY A 625 -19.77 -1.76 -10.00
CA GLY A 625 -20.86 -1.45 -9.07
C GLY A 625 -20.81 -0.05 -8.45
N PRO A 626 -21.46 0.18 -7.30
CA PRO A 626 -21.63 1.52 -6.72
C PRO A 626 -20.31 2.24 -6.38
N ARG A 627 -19.23 1.49 -6.15
CA ARG A 627 -17.88 2.00 -5.85
C ARG A 627 -16.95 1.99 -7.06
N ASN A 628 -17.47 2.02 -8.28
CA ASN A 628 -16.68 2.22 -9.50
C ASN A 628 -16.01 3.61 -9.54
N CYS A 629 -14.97 3.76 -10.37
CA CYS A 629 -14.27 5.03 -10.55
C CYS A 629 -15.22 6.08 -11.14
N ILE A 630 -15.23 7.27 -10.54
CA ILE A 630 -15.99 8.41 -11.06
C ILE A 630 -15.30 9.04 -12.28
N GLY A 631 -13.96 8.96 -12.32
CA GLY A 631 -13.10 9.51 -13.36
C GLY A 631 -12.85 8.58 -14.55
N GLN A 632 -13.60 7.49 -14.73
CA GLN A 632 -13.38 6.54 -15.83
C GLN A 632 -13.38 7.24 -17.21
N ARG A 633 -14.38 8.09 -17.48
CA ARG A 633 -14.46 8.82 -18.76
C ARG A 633 -13.34 9.86 -18.92
N TYR A 634 -12.95 10.51 -17.82
CA TYR A 634 -11.83 11.45 -17.77
C TYR A 634 -10.52 10.75 -18.20
N ALA A 635 -10.19 9.62 -17.56
CA ALA A 635 -8.94 8.90 -17.82
C ALA A 635 -8.87 8.36 -19.26
N ILE A 636 -9.99 7.86 -19.80
CA ILE A 636 -10.03 7.37 -21.20
C ILE A 636 -9.83 8.53 -22.20
N LEU A 637 -10.35 9.73 -21.94
CA LEU A 637 -10.12 10.89 -22.80
C LEU A 637 -8.66 11.36 -22.74
N GLU A 638 -8.06 11.41 -21.55
CA GLU A 638 -6.63 11.75 -21.38
C GLU A 638 -5.73 10.73 -22.09
N LEU A 639 -5.99 9.42 -21.93
CA LEU A 639 -5.28 8.34 -22.62
C LEU A 639 -5.35 8.49 -24.15
N LYS A 640 -6.54 8.78 -24.71
CA LYS A 640 -6.70 9.00 -26.16
C LYS A 640 -5.99 10.28 -26.63
N ALA A 641 -6.10 11.38 -25.89
CA ALA A 641 -5.44 12.65 -26.23
C ALA A 641 -3.91 12.51 -26.28
N VAL A 642 -3.31 11.84 -25.27
CA VAL A 642 -1.87 11.57 -25.22
C VAL A 642 -1.41 10.70 -26.39
N LEU A 643 -2.14 9.65 -26.74
CA LEU A 643 -1.84 8.84 -27.93
C LEU A 643 -1.92 9.66 -29.22
N CYS A 644 -2.92 10.53 -29.36
CA CYS A 644 -3.03 11.42 -30.52
C CYS A 644 -1.80 12.31 -30.68
N GLY A 645 -1.32 12.94 -29.60
CA GLY A 645 -0.13 13.78 -29.68
C GLY A 645 1.14 13.00 -30.02
N ILE A 646 1.39 11.89 -29.30
CA ILE A 646 2.62 11.10 -29.47
C ILE A 646 2.66 10.42 -30.85
N LEU A 647 1.64 9.66 -31.22
CA LEU A 647 1.66 8.84 -32.45
C LEU A 647 1.55 9.65 -33.74
N ARG A 648 1.18 10.93 -33.67
CA ARG A 648 1.25 11.85 -34.83
C ARG A 648 2.66 12.39 -35.09
N LYS A 649 3.52 12.42 -34.07
CA LYS A 649 4.88 12.99 -34.15
C LYS A 649 5.97 11.94 -34.16
N PHE A 650 5.72 10.78 -33.57
CA PHE A 650 6.72 9.74 -33.37
C PHE A 650 6.25 8.37 -33.83
N PHE A 651 7.22 7.58 -34.24
CA PHE A 651 7.21 6.12 -34.20
C PHE A 651 7.95 5.68 -32.93
N MET A 652 7.41 4.74 -32.17
CA MET A 652 8.02 4.27 -30.92
C MET A 652 8.67 2.90 -31.11
N GLU A 653 9.94 2.78 -30.78
CA GLU A 653 10.69 1.52 -30.80
C GLU A 653 10.89 0.96 -29.37
N PRO A 654 10.86 -0.38 -29.19
CA PRO A 654 10.98 -1.00 -27.89
C PRO A 654 12.44 -1.02 -27.44
N VAL A 655 12.70 -0.53 -26.23
CA VAL A 655 14.00 -0.68 -25.56
C VAL A 655 13.86 -1.64 -24.38
N ASP A 656 12.80 -1.50 -23.59
CA ASP A 656 12.32 -2.53 -22.66
C ASP A 656 11.13 -3.30 -23.24
N LYS A 657 10.96 -4.57 -22.82
CA LYS A 657 9.86 -5.45 -23.22
C LYS A 657 8.88 -5.72 -22.08
N PRO A 658 7.63 -6.12 -22.38
CA PRO A 658 6.68 -6.65 -21.40
C PRO A 658 7.25 -7.75 -20.48
N SER A 659 8.14 -8.60 -21.01
CA SER A 659 8.83 -9.67 -20.27
C SER A 659 9.81 -9.17 -19.21
N ASP A 660 10.32 -7.95 -19.38
CA ASP A 660 11.38 -7.38 -18.53
C ASP A 660 10.76 -6.64 -17.32
N MET A 661 9.44 -6.43 -17.36
CA MET A 661 8.69 -5.73 -16.33
C MET A 661 8.59 -6.60 -15.06
N SER A 662 9.26 -6.15 -14.01
CA SER A 662 9.07 -6.62 -12.64
C SER A 662 8.32 -5.56 -11.83
N PHE A 663 7.44 -6.01 -10.93
CA PHE A 663 6.57 -5.15 -10.14
C PHE A 663 6.88 -5.29 -8.66
N HIS A 664 6.80 -4.19 -7.92
CA HIS A 664 6.70 -4.23 -6.47
C HIS A 664 5.21 -4.26 -6.08
N CYS A 665 4.89 -4.87 -4.95
CA CYS A 665 3.63 -4.56 -4.26
C CYS A 665 3.64 -3.06 -3.89
N ASP A 666 2.79 -2.26 -4.52
CA ASP A 666 2.61 -0.81 -4.34
C ASP A 666 1.11 -0.45 -4.44
N MET A 667 0.73 0.80 -4.18
CA MET A 667 -0.65 1.30 -4.24
C MET A 667 -1.22 1.26 -5.67
N VAL A 668 -0.33 1.45 -6.65
CA VAL A 668 -0.57 1.24 -8.08
C VAL A 668 0.37 0.14 -8.60
N LEU A 669 0.11 -0.40 -9.78
CA LEU A 669 1.02 -1.34 -10.44
C LEU A 669 2.25 -0.57 -10.95
N ARG A 670 3.24 -0.33 -10.08
CA ARG A 670 4.47 0.41 -10.42
C ARG A 670 5.57 -0.52 -10.89
N PRO A 671 6.29 -0.21 -11.98
CA PRO A 671 7.45 -0.99 -12.40
C PRO A 671 8.63 -0.76 -11.43
N ARG A 672 9.44 -1.80 -11.23
CA ARG A 672 10.66 -1.77 -10.41
C ARG A 672 11.79 -0.95 -11.04
N THR A 673 11.84 -0.91 -12.36
CA THR A 673 12.85 -0.20 -13.16
C THR A 673 12.20 0.94 -13.94
N ALA A 674 13.04 1.80 -14.53
CA ALA A 674 12.64 2.68 -15.62
C ALA A 674 11.88 1.91 -16.71
N VAL A 675 11.00 2.60 -17.44
CA VAL A 675 10.33 2.07 -18.63
C VAL A 675 10.84 2.84 -19.83
N ARG A 676 11.79 2.25 -20.53
CA ARG A 676 12.57 2.90 -21.58
C ARG A 676 11.93 2.64 -22.94
N ILE A 677 11.68 3.72 -23.66
CA ILE A 677 11.13 3.71 -25.02
C ILE A 677 11.99 4.65 -25.87
N LYS A 678 12.29 4.25 -27.11
CA LYS A 678 12.96 5.11 -28.08
C LYS A 678 11.91 5.75 -28.98
N PHE A 679 11.97 7.08 -29.11
CA PHE A 679 11.04 7.85 -29.93
C PHE A 679 11.76 8.31 -31.19
N VAL A 680 11.32 7.82 -32.35
CA VAL A 680 11.84 8.19 -33.66
C VAL A 680 10.88 9.22 -34.28
N PRO A 681 11.32 10.46 -34.56
CA PRO A 681 10.48 11.46 -35.23
C PRO A 681 9.99 10.96 -36.60
N LYS A 682 8.77 11.34 -36.98
CA LYS A 682 8.16 11.08 -38.29
C LYS A 682 8.53 12.13 -39.34
#